data_AF-A0A9W7YA06-F1
#
_entry.id   AF-A0A9W7YA06-F1
#
_cell.length_a   1.000
_cell.length_b   1.000
_cell.length_c   1.000
_cell.angle_alpha   90.00
_cell.angle_beta   90.00
_cell.angle_gamma   90.00
#
_symmetry.space_group_name_H-M   'P 1'
#
loop_
_entity.id
_entity.type
_entity.pdbx_description
1 polymer ?
#
loop_
_entity_poly.entity_id
_entity_poly.type
_entity_poly.pdbx_seq_one_letter_code
_entity_poly.pdbx_strand_id
1 'polypeptide(L)'
;MAGSAVRRLARAAVTAAIVAGVAANQLWHDVNRYDARGNECKLRDKDTSCSPLCVASLRDCPASLQPSCPDGQSFCADGACHDECTADVQSKNPCHCSRSGSKLPAAAASLVPCAAIPAVTIQDFHPWRPEVDIRKACGAEANITDQADTVGVWGTRWLGGDITAVWAECPSPPAPNYTYSESYWLATFSINGALALLIVLWSAYKRWAERGLRAARARGPDGFAPMLAAADKASSATTEAKDAAGSGVTKSLLEGGAAPAMDLRGYRGHVLGTACVWSISLVTALWVCYLGVWTADYYGSLPGARHGVLYSLAYGSSYLELATFLVVWGIFFVLLVALYILKPHLRNYFRVQTLPAKGAFVCVTRPLREVRMLADNVNWLQHGINVLTAWLRVALSRDKEFTTCPVERTSKGRAFFTYQCTRYVLDEQALQFAPFEFDLGTCHSALVAQAGGLSAAEAAYRLELVGPNFVEVRVPGLYRAFVRELVSFFYIYQFVFLWAFYFYGYYQVGVVDTGVVLLSAAIKALLRLHSERRLKRMAEQEEPATVYRDGEWLRMSTRELVPGDVVEVTTGAHMSCDCVLISGNAIMDESSLTGEPLPVRKFPLRIDDGDYSAAGAGRTSTLFAGTIVSQVQSVAKSADSLECDRVLALVRATGTMSDKGQLVRQILFPSPITFVFDEQLRIVVAILVLCAVFIMGMAAYLYQGSPVAVAFYGLFALAQLLSPLLPAALVVGQSIAAARLRKKHIYCVDPQRVM
;
A
#
# COMPACT_ATOMS: atom_id res chain seq x y z
N MET A 1 11.49 -37.80 12.48
CA MET A 1 11.10 -37.87 13.91
C MET A 1 10.48 -36.57 14.45
N ALA A 2 10.85 -35.37 13.97
CA ALA A 2 10.26 -34.09 14.42
C ALA A 2 8.75 -33.92 14.15
N GLY A 3 8.20 -34.52 13.09
CA GLY A 3 6.78 -34.35 12.73
C GLY A 3 5.77 -35.04 13.66
N SER A 4 6.17 -36.09 14.39
CA SER A 4 5.26 -36.80 15.32
C SER A 4 5.20 -36.11 16.70
N ALA A 5 6.25 -35.39 17.08
CA ALA A 5 6.28 -34.56 18.28
C ALA A 5 5.39 -33.33 18.11
N VAL A 6 5.44 -32.67 16.95
CA VAL A 6 4.61 -31.49 16.65
C VAL A 6 3.12 -31.84 16.57
N ARG A 7 2.75 -32.99 15.99
CA ARG A 7 1.34 -33.45 15.98
C ARG A 7 0.83 -33.82 17.37
N ARG A 8 1.67 -34.38 18.24
CA ARG A 8 1.30 -34.69 19.62
C ARG A 8 1.16 -33.43 20.47
N LEU A 9 2.07 -32.47 20.31
CA LEU A 9 1.98 -31.14 20.92
C LEU A 9 0.76 -30.36 20.44
N ALA A 10 0.47 -30.37 19.14
CA ALA A 10 -0.71 -29.70 18.59
C ALA A 10 -2.02 -30.37 19.04
N ARG A 11 -2.10 -31.71 19.06
CA ARG A 11 -3.26 -32.40 19.62
C ARG A 11 -3.43 -32.13 21.11
N ALA A 12 -2.36 -32.21 21.90
CA ALA A 12 -2.38 -31.92 23.33
C ALA A 12 -2.76 -30.46 23.62
N ALA A 13 -2.30 -29.50 22.81
CA ALA A 13 -2.67 -28.09 22.93
C ALA A 13 -4.14 -27.85 22.56
N VAL A 14 -4.66 -28.55 21.53
CA VAL A 14 -6.07 -28.43 21.12
C VAL A 14 -7.01 -29.11 22.13
N THR A 15 -6.68 -30.30 22.66
CA THR A 15 -7.47 -30.90 23.75
C THR A 15 -7.35 -30.11 25.04
N ALA A 16 -6.19 -29.55 25.38
CA ALA A 16 -6.05 -28.66 26.53
C ALA A 16 -6.86 -27.37 26.37
N ALA A 17 -6.90 -26.78 25.16
CA ALA A 17 -7.69 -25.58 24.88
C ALA A 17 -9.21 -25.85 24.88
N ILE A 18 -9.65 -27.01 24.39
CA ILE A 18 -11.08 -27.39 24.39
C ILE A 18 -11.54 -27.75 25.82
N VAL A 19 -10.73 -28.48 26.59
CA VAL A 19 -11.06 -28.84 27.99
C VAL A 19 -10.99 -27.60 28.90
N ALA A 20 -10.04 -26.68 28.68
CA ALA A 20 -10.02 -25.40 29.36
C ALA A 20 -11.19 -24.50 28.95
N GLY A 21 -11.59 -24.48 27.67
CA GLY A 21 -12.69 -23.67 27.16
C GLY A 21 -14.08 -24.12 27.63
N VAL A 22 -14.28 -25.40 27.94
CA VAL A 22 -15.56 -25.93 28.45
C VAL A 22 -15.67 -25.79 29.97
N ALA A 23 -14.55 -25.79 30.70
CA ALA A 23 -14.53 -25.57 32.16
C ALA A 23 -14.42 -24.07 32.54
N ALA A 24 -13.99 -23.20 31.62
CA ALA A 24 -13.88 -21.76 31.83
C ALA A 24 -15.10 -20.98 31.33
N ASN A 25 -16.31 -21.47 31.63
CA ASN A 25 -17.46 -20.56 31.80
C ASN A 25 -17.37 -19.93 33.20
N GLN A 26 -16.26 -19.24 33.49
CA GLN A 26 -16.25 -18.32 34.63
C GLN A 26 -16.93 -17.03 34.17
N LEU A 27 -17.85 -16.55 34.99
CA LEU A 27 -18.56 -15.30 34.81
C LEU A 27 -17.56 -14.18 34.48
N TRP A 28 -17.45 -13.77 33.21
CA TRP A 28 -16.50 -12.77 32.71
C TRP A 28 -16.75 -11.34 33.23
N HIS A 29 -17.70 -11.17 34.15
CA HIS A 29 -17.95 -9.92 34.87
C HIS A 29 -17.27 -9.90 36.26
N ASP A 30 -16.94 -11.07 36.82
CA ASP A 30 -16.04 -11.36 37.93
C ASP A 30 -14.55 -11.12 37.60
N VAL A 31 -13.94 -10.00 38.02
CA VAL A 31 -12.49 -9.89 37.86
C VAL A 31 -11.77 -10.96 38.69
N ASN A 32 -10.86 -11.67 38.00
CA ASN A 32 -10.29 -12.92 38.46
C ASN A 32 -9.55 -12.74 39.79
N ARG A 33 -10.09 -13.33 40.86
CA ARG A 33 -9.53 -13.24 42.22
C ARG A 33 -8.27 -14.08 42.40
N TYR A 34 -7.93 -14.94 41.45
CA TYR A 34 -6.86 -15.92 41.58
C TYR A 34 -5.73 -15.68 40.56
N ASP A 35 -4.48 -15.92 40.99
CA ASP A 35 -3.28 -15.89 40.16
C ASP A 35 -3.22 -17.13 39.24
N ALA A 36 -2.22 -17.16 38.35
CA ALA A 36 -2.03 -18.26 37.40
C ALA A 36 -1.72 -19.63 38.07
N ARG A 37 -1.54 -19.66 39.39
CA ARG A 37 -1.28 -20.86 40.20
C ARG A 37 -2.47 -21.25 41.09
N GLY A 38 -3.59 -20.52 40.99
CA GLY A 38 -4.80 -20.76 41.78
C GLY A 38 -4.77 -20.16 43.19
N ASN A 39 -3.79 -19.31 43.53
CA ASN A 39 -3.76 -18.59 44.80
C ASN A 39 -4.56 -17.30 44.68
N GLU A 40 -5.25 -16.88 45.72
CA GLU A 40 -5.96 -15.61 45.71
C GLU A 40 -4.96 -14.44 45.61
N CYS A 41 -5.16 -13.56 44.62
CA CYS A 41 -4.36 -12.35 44.43
C CYS A 41 -4.52 -11.46 45.66
N LYS A 42 -3.43 -11.24 46.41
CA LYS A 42 -3.44 -10.30 47.52
C LYS A 42 -3.83 -8.91 47.03
N LEU A 43 -4.84 -8.35 47.66
CA LEU A 43 -5.30 -6.99 47.41
C LEU A 43 -4.21 -6.03 47.92
N ARG A 44 -4.08 -4.87 47.26
CA ARG A 44 -3.08 -3.87 47.63
C ARG A 44 -3.70 -2.86 48.57
N ASP A 45 -2.91 -2.42 49.54
CA ASP A 45 -3.31 -1.32 50.40
C ASP A 45 -3.42 -0.02 49.58
N LYS A 46 -4.42 0.79 49.90
CA LYS A 46 -4.66 2.07 49.22
C LYS A 46 -4.92 3.16 50.25
N ASP A 47 -4.11 4.22 50.18
CA ASP A 47 -4.36 5.44 50.93
C ASP A 47 -5.42 6.28 50.20
N THR A 48 -6.50 6.62 50.90
CA THR A 48 -7.60 7.43 50.35
C THR A 48 -8.09 8.48 51.33
N SER A 49 -8.45 9.66 50.83
CA SER A 49 -9.15 10.68 51.62
C SER A 49 -10.63 10.36 51.71
N CYS A 50 -11.21 10.60 52.87
CA CYS A 50 -12.62 10.35 53.13
C CYS A 50 -13.52 11.46 52.59
N SER A 51 -14.69 11.09 52.07
CA SER A 51 -15.74 12.04 51.72
C SER A 51 -16.30 12.73 52.98
N PRO A 52 -16.72 13.99 52.92
CA PRO A 52 -17.29 14.67 54.08
C PRO A 52 -18.65 14.07 54.48
N LEU A 53 -18.89 14.03 55.79
CA LEU A 53 -20.17 13.65 56.38
C LEU A 53 -21.03 14.89 56.58
N CYS A 54 -22.27 14.84 56.10
CA CYS A 54 -23.18 15.98 56.06
C CYS A 54 -24.44 15.73 56.89
N VAL A 55 -24.80 16.69 57.74
CA VAL A 55 -25.89 16.59 58.70
C VAL A 55 -26.82 17.80 58.62
N ALA A 56 -28.04 17.68 59.14
CA ALA A 56 -29.01 18.79 59.18
C ALA A 56 -28.64 19.85 60.21
N SER A 57 -27.98 19.46 61.31
CA SER A 57 -27.47 20.36 62.34
C SER A 57 -26.12 19.87 62.85
N LEU A 58 -25.22 20.79 63.22
CA LEU A 58 -23.90 20.49 63.80
C LEU A 58 -23.95 19.59 65.05
N ARG A 59 -25.10 19.56 65.74
CA ARG A 59 -25.32 18.71 66.92
C ARG A 59 -25.49 17.23 66.58
N ASP A 60 -25.83 16.93 65.34
CA ASP A 60 -26.04 15.56 64.85
C ASP A 60 -24.72 14.92 64.37
N CYS A 61 -23.61 15.67 64.40
CA CYS A 61 -22.28 15.11 64.14
C CYS A 61 -21.85 14.16 65.27
N PRO A 62 -21.23 13.01 64.96
CA PRO A 62 -20.61 12.14 65.94
C PRO A 62 -19.63 12.92 66.84
N ALA A 63 -19.51 12.54 68.11
CA ALA A 63 -18.66 13.25 69.07
C ALA A 63 -17.18 13.37 68.64
N SER A 64 -16.69 12.43 67.84
CA SER A 64 -15.35 12.41 67.22
C SER A 64 -15.16 13.49 66.13
N LEU A 65 -16.26 13.98 65.52
CA LEU A 65 -16.26 14.88 64.36
C LEU A 65 -17.00 16.20 64.63
N GLN A 66 -17.28 16.51 65.90
CA GLN A 66 -17.81 17.82 66.27
C GLN A 66 -16.72 18.89 66.09
N PRO A 67 -16.94 19.93 65.28
CA PRO A 67 -15.93 20.94 65.04
C PRO A 67 -15.70 21.79 66.30
N SER A 68 -14.44 21.93 66.69
CA SER A 68 -14.01 22.88 67.70
C SER A 68 -13.20 23.98 67.02
N CYS A 69 -13.68 25.22 67.10
CA CYS A 69 -12.99 26.38 66.55
C CYS A 69 -12.21 27.12 67.64
N PRO A 70 -11.07 27.76 67.30
CA PRO A 70 -10.37 28.68 68.19
C PRO A 70 -11.28 29.82 68.69
N ASP A 71 -10.95 30.39 69.85
CA ASP A 71 -11.71 31.49 70.45
C ASP A 71 -11.90 32.66 69.46
N GLY A 72 -13.15 33.02 69.18
CA GLY A 72 -13.53 34.10 68.26
C GLY A 72 -13.90 33.66 66.84
N GLN A 73 -13.76 32.37 66.50
CA GLN A 73 -14.13 31.84 65.18
C GLN A 73 -15.40 30.98 65.22
N SER A 74 -16.16 31.03 64.13
CA SER A 74 -17.35 30.21 63.91
C SER A 74 -17.10 29.19 62.79
N PHE A 75 -17.64 27.99 62.94
CA PHE A 75 -17.54 26.95 61.92
C PHE A 75 -18.53 27.24 60.79
N CYS A 76 -18.01 27.47 59.59
CA CYS A 76 -18.81 27.86 58.43
C CYS A 76 -19.14 26.67 57.53
N ALA A 77 -20.08 26.89 56.60
CA ALA A 77 -20.59 25.84 55.73
C ALA A 77 -19.56 25.27 54.74
N ASP A 78 -18.37 25.86 54.61
CA ASP A 78 -17.25 25.34 53.83
C ASP A 78 -16.44 24.26 54.55
N GLY A 79 -16.76 23.97 55.82
CA GLY A 79 -16.10 22.96 56.63
C GLY A 79 -14.86 23.46 57.38
N ALA A 80 -14.65 24.78 57.45
CA ALA A 80 -13.54 25.40 58.15
C ALA A 80 -14.01 26.47 59.17
N CYS A 81 -13.15 26.79 60.12
CA CYS A 81 -13.37 27.87 61.08
C CYS A 81 -12.96 29.21 60.48
N HIS A 82 -13.86 30.20 60.50
CA HIS A 82 -13.60 31.57 60.06
C HIS A 82 -14.08 32.57 61.10
N ASP A 83 -13.50 33.77 61.06
CA ASP A 83 -13.92 34.87 61.94
C ASP A 83 -15.37 35.32 61.61
N GLU A 84 -15.75 35.35 60.32
CA GLU A 84 -17.12 35.64 59.86
C GLU A 84 -17.52 34.75 58.66
N CYS A 85 -18.70 34.12 58.73
CA CYS A 85 -19.24 33.29 57.63
C CYS A 85 -19.88 34.15 56.53
N THR A 86 -19.06 34.69 55.62
CA THR A 86 -19.53 35.46 54.47
C THR A 86 -20.30 34.60 53.43
N ALA A 87 -21.10 35.23 52.57
CA ALA A 87 -21.90 34.55 51.55
C ALA A 87 -21.05 33.72 50.57
N ASP A 88 -19.83 34.15 50.26
CA ASP A 88 -18.89 33.42 49.41
C ASP A 88 -18.39 32.13 50.07
N VAL A 89 -18.15 32.17 51.38
CA VAL A 89 -17.76 31.00 52.18
C VAL A 89 -18.94 30.02 52.26
N GLN A 90 -20.16 30.51 52.46
CA GLN A 90 -21.37 29.67 52.47
C GLN A 90 -21.67 28.99 51.12
N SER A 91 -21.24 29.60 50.00
CA SER A 91 -21.42 29.05 48.65
C SER A 91 -20.55 27.81 48.36
N LYS A 92 -19.44 27.64 49.09
CA LYS A 92 -18.45 26.56 48.88
C LYS A 92 -18.68 25.38 49.82
N ASN A 93 -19.93 25.06 50.07
CA ASN A 93 -20.26 23.98 50.99
C ASN A 93 -19.96 22.61 50.36
N PRO A 94 -19.06 21.79 50.95
CA PRO A 94 -18.68 20.49 50.39
C PRO A 94 -19.81 19.44 50.44
N CYS A 95 -20.88 19.69 51.20
CA CYS A 95 -22.11 18.90 51.16
C CYS A 95 -22.97 19.17 49.92
N HIS A 96 -22.69 20.28 49.22
CA HIS A 96 -23.33 20.62 47.96
C HIS A 96 -22.55 20.04 46.79
N CYS A 97 -23.18 19.10 46.09
CA CYS A 97 -22.69 18.69 44.80
C CYS A 97 -22.84 19.86 43.80
N SER A 98 -21.79 20.14 43.03
CA SER A 98 -21.76 21.17 41.99
C SER A 98 -22.71 20.84 40.81
N ARG A 99 -24.03 20.87 41.06
CA ARG A 99 -25.12 20.77 40.08
C ARG A 99 -25.80 22.13 39.94
N SER A 100 -26.39 22.38 38.78
CA SER A 100 -27.26 23.55 38.57
C SER A 100 -28.40 23.57 39.61
N GLY A 101 -28.56 24.70 40.30
CA GLY A 101 -29.39 24.87 41.49
C GLY A 101 -30.88 24.52 41.32
N SER A 102 -31.40 24.43 40.09
CA SER A 102 -32.81 24.10 39.82
C SER A 102 -33.17 22.63 40.00
N LYS A 103 -32.19 21.74 40.20
CA LYS A 103 -32.39 20.29 40.37
C LYS A 103 -31.95 19.75 41.74
N LEU A 104 -31.54 20.61 42.67
CA LEU A 104 -31.26 20.20 44.04
C LEU A 104 -32.57 20.15 44.86
N PRO A 105 -32.84 19.07 45.61
CA PRO A 105 -33.94 19.04 46.58
C PRO A 105 -33.74 20.15 47.61
N ALA A 106 -34.81 20.87 47.99
CA ALA A 106 -34.74 21.96 48.97
C ALA A 106 -34.10 21.53 50.31
N ALA A 107 -34.29 20.27 50.70
CA ALA A 107 -33.71 19.72 51.92
C ALA A 107 -32.16 19.55 51.84
N ALA A 108 -31.59 19.43 50.65
CA ALA A 108 -30.12 19.37 50.49
C ALA A 108 -29.47 20.75 50.70
N ALA A 109 -30.21 21.85 50.52
CA ALA A 109 -29.77 23.24 50.74
C ALA A 109 -29.31 23.52 52.17
N SER A 110 -29.91 22.85 53.15
CA SER A 110 -29.69 23.09 54.58
C SER A 110 -28.61 22.20 55.23
N LEU A 111 -27.93 21.33 54.47
CA LEU A 111 -26.92 20.43 55.03
C LEU A 111 -25.61 21.14 55.34
N VAL A 112 -25.00 20.81 56.47
CA VAL A 112 -23.72 21.36 56.94
C VAL A 112 -22.71 20.21 57.10
N PRO A 113 -21.43 20.37 56.71
CA PRO A 113 -20.42 19.34 56.88
C PRO A 113 -19.99 19.21 58.35
N CYS A 114 -19.65 18.00 58.79
CA CYS A 114 -18.90 17.77 60.03
C CYS A 114 -17.40 18.06 59.81
N ALA A 115 -16.59 17.99 60.89
CA ALA A 115 -15.14 18.16 60.79
C ALA A 115 -14.50 17.15 59.81
N ALA A 116 -13.38 17.53 59.19
CA ALA A 116 -12.69 16.69 58.23
C ALA A 116 -12.18 15.38 58.85
N ILE A 117 -12.47 14.26 58.20
CA ILE A 117 -11.98 12.94 58.60
C ILE A 117 -10.54 12.79 58.09
N PRO A 118 -9.58 12.31 58.92
CA PRO A 118 -8.21 12.05 58.47
C PRO A 118 -8.18 11.01 57.34
N ALA A 119 -7.12 11.04 56.53
CA ALA A 119 -6.93 10.06 55.48
C ALA A 119 -6.75 8.65 56.08
N VAL A 120 -7.41 7.65 55.48
CA VAL A 120 -7.41 6.26 55.96
C VAL A 120 -6.70 5.36 54.96
N THR A 121 -5.87 4.46 55.47
CA THR A 121 -5.24 3.38 54.71
C THR A 121 -6.17 2.17 54.73
N ILE A 122 -6.70 1.80 53.57
CA ILE A 122 -7.58 0.63 53.43
C ILE A 122 -6.71 -0.59 53.16
N GLN A 123 -6.67 -1.51 54.13
CA GLN A 123 -6.08 -2.83 53.94
C GLN A 123 -7.00 -3.68 53.06
N ASP A 124 -6.41 -4.40 52.10
CA ASP A 124 -7.14 -5.27 51.17
C ASP A 124 -8.23 -4.56 50.33
N PHE A 125 -7.89 -3.42 49.71
CA PHE A 125 -8.84 -2.61 48.92
C PHE A 125 -9.40 -3.36 47.69
N HIS A 126 -10.73 -3.47 47.57
CA HIS A 126 -11.37 -4.05 46.39
C HIS A 126 -11.63 -3.00 45.28
N PRO A 127 -11.01 -3.11 44.10
CA PRO A 127 -11.19 -2.14 43.00
C PRO A 127 -12.61 -2.12 42.39
N TRP A 128 -13.39 -3.18 42.59
CA TRP A 128 -14.71 -3.39 41.97
C TRP A 128 -15.85 -2.71 42.74
N ARG A 129 -15.63 -2.43 44.04
CA ARG A 129 -16.59 -1.74 44.92
C ARG A 129 -15.87 -0.68 45.77
N PRO A 130 -15.20 0.28 45.12
CA PRO A 130 -14.34 1.24 45.82
C PRO A 130 -15.14 2.06 46.84
N GLU A 131 -16.37 2.44 46.52
CA GLU A 131 -17.25 3.25 47.37
C GLU A 131 -17.60 2.55 48.71
N VAL A 132 -17.83 1.24 48.68
CA VAL A 132 -18.23 0.48 49.88
C VAL A 132 -17.07 0.33 50.85
N ASP A 133 -15.88 0.04 50.35
CA ASP A 133 -14.69 -0.15 51.18
C ASP A 133 -14.18 1.17 51.75
N ILE A 134 -14.20 2.24 50.93
CA ILE A 134 -13.88 3.60 51.40
C ILE A 134 -14.84 4.02 52.50
N ARG A 135 -16.15 3.85 52.31
CA ARG A 135 -17.14 4.22 53.33
C ARG A 135 -16.99 3.42 54.62
N LYS A 136 -16.73 2.11 54.51
CA LYS A 136 -16.49 1.26 55.69
C LYS A 136 -15.29 1.73 56.50
N ALA A 137 -14.16 1.96 55.84
CA ALA A 137 -12.93 2.42 56.48
C ALA A 137 -13.09 3.83 57.09
N CYS A 138 -13.68 4.76 56.34
CA CYS A 138 -13.92 6.12 56.79
C CYS A 138 -14.92 6.21 57.95
N GLY A 139 -15.99 5.41 57.92
CA GLY A 139 -16.94 5.39 59.03
C GLY A 139 -16.43 4.63 60.25
N ALA A 140 -15.52 3.65 60.10
CA ALA A 140 -14.84 3.04 61.24
C ALA A 140 -13.94 4.05 61.96
N GLU A 141 -13.19 4.87 61.22
CA GLU A 141 -12.39 5.99 61.78
C GLU A 141 -13.28 7.04 62.45
N ALA A 142 -14.45 7.33 61.87
CA ALA A 142 -15.45 8.23 62.45
C ALA A 142 -16.22 7.65 63.64
N ASN A 143 -15.97 6.40 64.04
CA ASN A 143 -16.67 5.67 65.11
C ASN A 143 -18.19 5.46 64.85
N ILE A 144 -18.55 5.23 63.58
CA ILE A 144 -19.91 4.98 63.11
C ILE A 144 -20.04 3.48 62.79
N THR A 145 -20.59 2.71 63.73
CA THR A 145 -20.65 1.24 63.63
C THR A 145 -21.83 0.72 62.80
N ASP A 146 -22.91 1.51 62.63
CA ASP A 146 -24.16 1.12 61.95
C ASP A 146 -24.41 1.91 60.65
N GLN A 147 -23.46 1.83 59.72
CA GLN A 147 -23.48 2.57 58.45
C GLN A 147 -24.65 2.19 57.51
N ALA A 148 -25.31 1.06 57.73
CA ALA A 148 -26.31 0.54 56.81
C ALA A 148 -27.70 1.18 56.98
N ASP A 149 -28.06 1.66 58.18
CA ASP A 149 -29.42 2.12 58.48
C ASP A 149 -29.49 3.58 58.97
N THR A 150 -28.38 4.14 59.49
CA THR A 150 -28.37 5.50 60.08
C THR A 150 -27.76 6.58 59.18
N VAL A 151 -26.89 6.20 58.24
CA VAL A 151 -26.19 7.14 57.35
C VAL A 151 -26.50 6.83 55.89
N GLY A 152 -27.09 7.80 55.20
CA GLY A 152 -27.46 7.72 53.80
C GLY A 152 -26.31 8.04 52.85
N VAL A 153 -26.50 7.69 51.59
CA VAL A 153 -25.67 8.20 50.48
C VAL A 153 -26.49 9.23 49.72
N TRP A 154 -25.84 10.34 49.36
CA TRP A 154 -26.48 11.43 48.63
C TRP A 154 -27.12 10.90 47.32
N GLY A 155 -28.41 11.19 47.12
CA GLY A 155 -29.14 10.88 45.88
C GLY A 155 -29.85 9.52 45.78
N THR A 156 -29.55 8.51 46.61
CA THR A 156 -30.17 7.16 46.50
C THR A 156 -31.03 6.75 47.70
N ARG A 157 -30.64 7.08 48.93
CA ARG A 157 -31.29 6.56 50.16
C ARG A 157 -31.88 7.63 51.08
N TRP A 158 -31.37 8.86 50.98
CA TRP A 158 -31.81 9.98 51.84
C TRP A 158 -33.17 10.58 51.46
N LEU A 159 -33.66 10.33 50.25
CA LEU A 159 -34.94 10.87 49.76
C LEU A 159 -36.18 10.14 50.33
N GLY A 160 -36.03 9.15 51.24
CA GLY A 160 -37.13 8.28 51.66
C GLY A 160 -37.09 7.67 53.08
N GLY A 161 -36.50 8.32 54.10
CA GLY A 161 -36.57 7.84 55.49
C GLY A 161 -35.85 8.68 56.56
N ASP A 162 -36.00 8.30 57.84
CA ASP A 162 -35.44 8.93 59.06
C ASP A 162 -33.90 8.77 59.18
N ILE A 163 -33.15 9.33 58.22
CA ILE A 163 -31.68 9.25 58.18
C ILE A 163 -31.08 10.52 58.80
N THR A 164 -30.13 10.38 59.72
CA THR A 164 -29.54 11.50 60.48
C THR A 164 -28.31 12.14 59.82
N ALA A 165 -27.59 11.41 58.96
CA ALA A 165 -26.41 11.91 58.27
C ALA A 165 -26.28 11.36 56.85
N VAL A 166 -25.53 12.04 55.98
CA VAL A 166 -25.32 11.67 54.57
C VAL A 166 -23.86 11.78 54.19
N TRP A 167 -23.31 10.76 53.54
CA TRP A 167 -22.03 10.87 52.86
C TRP A 167 -22.17 11.71 51.59
N ALA A 168 -21.36 12.76 51.46
CA ALA A 168 -21.33 13.64 50.29
C ALA A 168 -20.67 12.99 49.06
N GLU A 169 -21.16 11.81 48.68
CA GLU A 169 -20.79 11.11 47.46
C GLU A 169 -21.68 11.62 46.33
N CYS A 170 -21.17 12.60 45.59
CA CYS A 170 -21.91 13.17 44.48
C CYS A 170 -22.05 12.15 43.34
N PRO A 171 -23.28 11.89 42.83
CA PRO A 171 -23.47 11.05 41.67
C PRO A 171 -22.70 11.68 40.52
N SER A 172 -22.00 10.82 39.77
CA SER A 172 -21.27 11.25 38.59
C SER A 172 -22.17 12.12 37.72
N PRO A 173 -21.68 13.26 37.21
CA PRO A 173 -22.45 14.07 36.28
C PRO A 173 -22.89 13.16 35.12
N PRO A 174 -24.13 13.33 34.60
CA PRO A 174 -24.53 12.60 33.41
C PRO A 174 -23.49 12.87 32.33
N ALA A 175 -23.06 11.81 31.62
CA ALA A 175 -22.04 11.92 30.59
C ALA A 175 -22.43 13.09 29.65
N PRO A 176 -21.51 14.02 29.36
CA PRO A 176 -21.81 15.13 28.48
C PRO A 176 -22.25 14.59 27.12
N ASN A 177 -23.40 15.07 26.63
CA ASN A 177 -23.90 14.65 25.33
C ASN A 177 -22.99 15.23 24.24
N TYR A 178 -22.55 14.38 23.31
CA TYR A 178 -21.87 14.86 22.11
C TYR A 178 -22.81 15.72 21.28
N THR A 179 -22.46 16.99 21.10
CA THR A 179 -23.03 17.83 20.05
C THR A 179 -22.09 17.84 18.84
N TYR A 180 -22.61 17.92 17.61
CA TYR A 180 -21.77 17.99 16.41
C TYR A 180 -20.95 19.28 16.29
N SER A 181 -21.15 20.23 17.21
CA SER A 181 -20.48 21.53 17.28
C SER A 181 -19.13 21.52 17.99
N GLU A 182 -18.72 20.39 18.58
CA GLU A 182 -17.44 20.35 19.28
C GLU A 182 -16.25 20.51 18.33
N SER A 183 -15.17 21.11 18.84
CA SER A 183 -13.99 21.51 18.06
C SER A 183 -13.34 20.36 17.28
N TYR A 184 -13.32 19.15 17.82
CA TYR A 184 -12.73 17.98 17.15
C TYR A 184 -13.65 17.40 16.04
N TRP A 185 -14.98 17.45 16.20
CA TRP A 185 -15.92 17.10 15.12
C TRP A 185 -15.85 18.13 14.00
N LEU A 186 -15.81 19.42 14.36
CA LEU A 186 -15.60 20.49 13.40
C LEU A 186 -14.30 20.30 12.63
N ALA A 187 -13.21 19.94 13.30
CA ALA A 187 -11.93 19.63 12.64
C ALA A 187 -12.04 18.42 11.69
N THR A 188 -12.72 17.36 12.13
CA THR A 188 -12.92 16.14 11.32
C THR A 188 -13.76 16.44 10.07
N PHE A 189 -14.86 17.17 10.21
CA PHE A 189 -15.72 17.56 9.10
C PHE A 189 -15.05 18.58 8.19
N SER A 190 -14.29 19.53 8.73
CA SER A 190 -13.58 20.52 7.91
C SER A 190 -12.49 19.87 7.06
N ILE A 191 -11.73 18.90 7.61
CA ILE A 191 -10.68 18.20 6.87
C ILE A 191 -11.29 17.36 5.73
N ASN A 192 -12.32 16.56 6.04
CA ASN A 192 -12.99 15.73 5.02
C ASN A 192 -13.74 16.59 3.99
N GLY A 193 -14.41 17.65 4.44
CA GLY A 193 -15.12 18.60 3.59
C GLY A 193 -14.18 19.34 2.65
N ALA A 194 -13.02 19.81 3.14
CA ALA A 194 -12.00 20.44 2.30
C ALA A 194 -11.44 19.47 1.25
N LEU A 195 -11.18 18.21 1.64
CA LEU A 195 -10.73 17.18 0.70
C LEU A 195 -11.79 16.89 -0.37
N ALA A 196 -13.05 16.72 0.03
CA ALA A 196 -14.17 16.48 -0.89
C ALA A 196 -14.36 17.65 -1.85
N LEU A 197 -14.36 18.89 -1.33
CA LEU A 197 -14.46 20.10 -2.12
C LEU A 197 -13.35 20.20 -3.16
N LEU A 198 -12.10 19.93 -2.76
CA LEU A 198 -10.93 19.96 -3.64
C LEU A 198 -11.06 18.92 -4.77
N ILE A 199 -11.55 17.71 -4.47
CA ILE A 199 -11.84 16.68 -5.48
C ILE A 199 -12.97 17.10 -6.41
N VAL A 200 -14.05 17.68 -5.90
CA VAL A 200 -15.20 18.16 -6.70
C VAL A 200 -14.78 19.30 -7.62
N LEU A 201 -14.06 20.29 -7.11
CA LEU A 201 -13.55 21.42 -7.90
C LEU A 201 -12.61 20.92 -9.00
N TRP A 202 -11.68 20.02 -8.68
CA TRP A 202 -10.82 19.42 -9.69
C TRP A 202 -11.61 18.60 -10.72
N SER A 203 -12.62 17.83 -10.28
CA SER A 203 -13.50 17.06 -11.17
C SER A 203 -14.24 17.96 -12.16
N ALA A 204 -14.79 19.07 -11.67
CA ALA A 204 -15.49 20.05 -12.48
C ALA A 204 -14.53 20.71 -13.48
N TYR A 205 -13.38 21.18 -13.01
CA TYR A 205 -12.33 21.75 -13.87
C TYR A 205 -11.88 20.75 -14.95
N LYS A 206 -11.62 19.50 -14.58
CA LYS A 206 -11.21 18.45 -15.51
C LYS A 206 -12.28 18.16 -16.56
N ARG A 207 -13.55 18.03 -16.16
CA ARG A 207 -14.68 17.85 -17.09
C ARG A 207 -14.79 19.01 -18.07
N TRP A 208 -14.62 20.24 -17.60
CA TRP A 208 -14.65 21.43 -18.43
C TRP A 208 -13.46 21.49 -19.40
N ALA A 209 -12.23 21.26 -18.91
CA ALA A 209 -11.02 21.28 -19.74
C ALA A 209 -11.01 20.19 -20.81
N GLU A 210 -11.56 19.00 -20.51
CA GLU A 210 -11.60 17.85 -21.42
C GLU A 210 -12.85 17.80 -22.31
N ARG A 211 -13.76 18.79 -22.23
CA ARG A 211 -15.05 18.76 -22.94
C ARG A 211 -14.92 18.53 -24.44
N GLY A 212 -13.93 19.17 -25.07
CA GLY A 212 -13.67 19.04 -26.51
C GLY A 212 -13.18 17.65 -26.89
N LEU A 213 -12.25 17.09 -26.11
CA LEU A 213 -11.70 15.75 -26.36
C LEU A 213 -12.74 14.64 -26.08
N ARG A 214 -13.58 14.82 -25.05
CA ARG A 214 -14.68 13.90 -24.76
C ARG A 214 -15.74 13.92 -25.86
N ALA A 215 -16.09 15.11 -26.36
CA ALA A 215 -17.00 15.27 -27.48
C ALA A 215 -16.44 14.72 -28.80
N ALA A 216 -15.11 14.78 -29.01
CA ALA A 216 -14.44 14.13 -30.13
C ALA A 216 -14.48 12.60 -29.99
N ARG A 217 -14.15 12.06 -28.81
CA ARG A 217 -14.14 10.61 -28.56
C ARG A 217 -15.52 9.96 -28.63
N ALA A 218 -16.57 10.68 -28.23
CA ALA A 218 -17.96 10.23 -28.37
C ALA A 218 -18.39 10.11 -29.84
N ARG A 219 -17.77 10.87 -30.74
CA ARG A 219 -18.01 10.85 -32.20
C ARG A 219 -17.14 9.83 -32.95
N GLY A 220 -16.32 9.04 -32.25
CA GLY A 220 -15.46 8.04 -32.87
C GLY A 220 -14.29 8.66 -33.67
N PRO A 221 -13.75 7.94 -34.69
CA PRO A 221 -12.59 8.38 -35.48
C PRO A 221 -12.79 9.76 -36.14
N ASP A 222 -13.99 10.03 -36.66
CA ASP A 222 -14.33 11.27 -37.38
C ASP A 222 -14.37 12.50 -36.47
N GLY A 223 -14.58 12.30 -35.16
CA GLY A 223 -14.55 13.37 -34.16
C GLY A 223 -13.17 13.98 -33.93
N PHE A 224 -12.09 13.27 -34.28
CA PHE A 224 -10.73 13.77 -34.12
C PHE A 224 -10.27 14.65 -35.29
N ALA A 225 -10.84 14.51 -36.49
CA ALA A 225 -10.48 15.27 -37.69
C ALA A 225 -10.31 16.80 -37.49
N PRO A 226 -11.24 17.53 -36.84
CA PRO A 226 -11.07 18.98 -36.63
C PRO A 226 -9.95 19.33 -35.64
N MET A 227 -9.61 18.45 -34.68
CA MET A 227 -8.48 18.66 -33.76
C MET A 227 -7.13 18.37 -34.43
N LEU A 228 -7.09 17.41 -35.37
CA LEU A 228 -5.91 17.10 -36.18
C LEU A 228 -5.65 18.24 -37.17
N ALA A 229 -6.68 18.74 -37.87
CA ALA A 229 -6.56 19.89 -38.78
C ALA A 229 -6.10 21.19 -38.07
N ALA A 230 -6.49 21.39 -36.81
CA ALA A 230 -5.99 22.49 -35.98
C ALA A 230 -4.55 22.26 -35.47
N ALA A 231 -4.09 20.99 -35.42
CA ALA A 231 -2.70 20.66 -35.11
C ALA A 231 -1.79 20.89 -36.32
N ASP A 232 -2.24 20.53 -37.52
CA ASP A 232 -1.50 20.76 -38.77
C ASP A 232 -1.26 22.25 -39.05
N LYS A 233 -2.27 23.10 -38.79
CA LYS A 233 -2.10 24.56 -38.88
C LYS A 233 -1.12 25.16 -37.88
N ALA A 234 -0.82 24.45 -36.79
CA ALA A 234 0.12 24.90 -35.77
C ALA A 234 1.53 24.33 -35.99
N SER A 235 1.67 23.14 -36.58
CA SER A 235 2.99 22.59 -36.98
C SER A 235 3.52 23.24 -38.25
N SER A 236 2.64 23.61 -39.20
CA SER A 236 3.02 24.31 -40.44
C SER A 236 3.61 25.72 -40.22
N ALA A 237 3.48 26.27 -39.02
CA ALA A 237 4.12 27.54 -38.65
C ALA A 237 5.57 27.39 -38.13
N THR A 238 6.09 26.16 -37.99
CA THR A 238 7.40 25.94 -37.32
C THR A 238 8.41 25.07 -38.06
N THR A 239 8.13 24.56 -39.26
CA THR A 239 9.10 23.72 -39.97
C THR A 239 8.99 23.85 -41.50
N GLU A 240 9.74 24.78 -42.09
CA GLU A 240 10.13 24.69 -43.51
C GLU A 240 11.51 24.00 -43.59
N ALA A 241 11.51 22.67 -43.75
CA ALA A 241 12.67 21.94 -44.28
C ALA A 241 12.16 20.66 -44.96
N LYS A 242 12.42 20.56 -46.27
CA LYS A 242 12.11 19.42 -47.13
C LYS A 242 12.85 18.17 -46.66
N ASP A 243 12.13 17.09 -46.37
CA ASP A 243 12.69 15.73 -46.37
C ASP A 243 12.05 14.93 -47.51
N ALA A 244 12.90 14.37 -48.36
CA ALA A 244 12.55 13.51 -49.47
C ALA A 244 12.31 12.07 -48.98
N ALA A 245 11.20 11.51 -49.46
CA ALA A 245 10.92 10.10 -49.74
C ALA A 245 11.55 9.03 -48.82
N GLY A 246 10.74 8.54 -47.88
CA GLY A 246 10.85 7.23 -47.25
C GLY A 246 9.45 6.64 -47.05
N SER A 247 8.79 6.30 -48.16
CA SER A 247 7.50 5.61 -48.17
C SER A 247 7.75 4.10 -48.05
N GLY A 248 7.42 3.52 -46.89
CA GLY A 248 7.57 2.08 -46.66
C GLY A 248 6.85 1.63 -45.41
N VAL A 249 5.53 1.84 -45.35
CA VAL A 249 4.69 1.21 -44.33
C VAL A 249 4.30 -0.17 -44.86
N THR A 250 5.10 -1.20 -44.56
CA THR A 250 4.74 -2.58 -44.85
C THR A 250 3.72 -3.08 -43.83
N LYS A 251 2.51 -3.33 -44.34
CA LYS A 251 1.33 -3.80 -43.64
C LYS A 251 1.34 -5.32 -43.42
N SER A 252 2.51 -5.94 -43.25
CA SER A 252 2.67 -7.39 -43.38
C SER A 252 3.56 -8.00 -42.29
N LEU A 253 3.23 -7.81 -41.01
CA LEU A 253 3.73 -8.65 -39.90
C LEU A 253 2.73 -8.70 -38.72
N LEU A 254 1.43 -8.53 -38.98
CA LEU A 254 0.37 -8.79 -37.99
C LEU A 254 0.00 -10.28 -37.85
N GLU A 255 0.65 -11.16 -38.60
CA GLU A 255 0.54 -12.61 -38.47
C GLU A 255 1.84 -13.17 -37.91
N GLY A 256 2.04 -12.94 -36.60
CA GLY A 256 3.24 -13.37 -35.89
C GLY A 256 3.19 -12.97 -34.43
N GLY A 257 2.13 -13.37 -33.72
CA GLY A 257 1.91 -13.05 -32.31
C GLY A 257 1.17 -11.74 -32.13
N ALA A 258 -0.17 -11.79 -32.12
CA ALA A 258 -1.05 -10.65 -31.88
C ALA A 258 -0.64 -9.89 -30.59
N ALA A 259 0.07 -8.78 -30.75
CA ALA A 259 0.24 -7.82 -29.67
C ALA A 259 -1.16 -7.33 -29.27
N PRO A 260 -1.58 -7.47 -28.00
CA PRO A 260 -2.93 -7.10 -27.59
C PRO A 260 -3.12 -5.61 -27.86
N ALA A 261 -4.27 -5.23 -28.43
CA ALA A 261 -4.64 -3.85 -28.72
C ALA A 261 -4.33 -2.92 -27.53
N MET A 262 -3.29 -2.10 -27.66
CA MET A 262 -2.85 -1.14 -26.64
C MET A 262 -3.63 0.17 -26.81
N ASP A 263 -4.31 0.65 -25.75
CA ASP A 263 -4.96 1.97 -25.77
C ASP A 263 -3.99 3.02 -25.21
N LEU A 264 -3.59 3.96 -26.07
CA LEU A 264 -2.65 5.03 -25.75
C LEU A 264 -3.39 6.33 -25.45
N ARG A 265 -3.08 6.96 -24.32
CA ARG A 265 -3.70 8.23 -23.89
C ARG A 265 -2.65 9.27 -23.52
N GLY A 266 -2.72 10.45 -24.13
CA GLY A 266 -1.86 11.59 -23.78
C GLY A 266 -2.36 12.32 -22.54
N TYR A 267 -1.43 12.82 -21.71
CA TYR A 267 -1.70 13.64 -20.54
C TYR A 267 -0.72 14.81 -20.47
N ARG A 268 -1.22 15.95 -19.98
CA ARG A 268 -0.41 17.13 -19.67
C ARG A 268 -0.40 17.37 -18.16
N GLY A 269 0.78 17.73 -17.64
CA GLY A 269 0.93 18.14 -16.24
C GLY A 269 0.23 19.46 -15.97
N HIS A 270 -0.37 19.59 -14.78
CA HIS A 270 -0.99 20.82 -14.31
C HIS A 270 -0.55 21.09 -12.87
N VAL A 271 -0.23 22.34 -12.56
CA VAL A 271 0.26 22.74 -11.23
C VAL A 271 -0.81 22.48 -10.17
N LEU A 272 -2.05 22.92 -10.42
CA LEU A 272 -3.19 22.64 -9.53
C LEU A 272 -3.39 21.14 -9.26
N GLY A 273 -3.29 20.29 -10.28
CA GLY A 273 -3.44 18.84 -10.10
C GLY A 273 -2.31 18.24 -9.26
N THR A 274 -1.09 18.73 -9.43
CA THR A 274 0.06 18.33 -8.60
C THR A 274 -0.15 18.77 -7.15
N ALA A 275 -0.63 20.00 -6.93
CA ALA A 275 -0.99 20.48 -5.59
C ALA A 275 -2.07 19.61 -4.95
N CYS A 276 -3.10 19.18 -5.70
CA CYS A 276 -4.15 18.29 -5.19
C CYS A 276 -3.59 16.95 -4.68
N VAL A 277 -2.65 16.33 -5.40
CA VAL A 277 -2.01 15.08 -4.97
C VAL A 277 -1.18 15.28 -3.68
N TRP A 278 -0.47 16.40 -3.59
CA TRP A 278 0.28 16.76 -2.38
C TRP A 278 -0.67 17.02 -1.20
N SER A 279 -1.77 17.73 -1.41
CA SER A 279 -2.79 17.97 -0.38
C SER A 279 -3.40 16.67 0.12
N ILE A 280 -3.72 15.72 -0.76
CA ILE A 280 -4.20 14.38 -0.35
C ILE A 280 -3.16 13.69 0.52
N SER A 281 -1.90 13.68 0.08
CA SER A 281 -0.80 13.04 0.83
C SER A 281 -0.59 13.68 2.20
N LEU A 282 -0.66 15.01 2.28
CA LEU A 282 -0.58 15.76 3.52
C LEU A 282 -1.76 15.45 4.46
N VAL A 283 -2.98 15.42 3.95
CA VAL A 283 -4.17 15.07 4.73
C VAL A 283 -4.06 13.65 5.27
N THR A 284 -3.61 12.68 4.48
CA THR A 284 -3.38 11.31 4.96
C THR A 284 -2.32 11.26 6.07
N ALA A 285 -1.25 12.05 5.98
CA ALA A 285 -0.25 12.15 7.05
C ALA A 285 -0.82 12.80 8.32
N LEU A 286 -1.63 13.85 8.18
CA LEU A 286 -2.30 14.52 9.30
C LEU A 286 -3.27 13.60 10.03
N TRP A 287 -3.93 12.67 9.33
CA TRP A 287 -4.78 11.66 9.97
C TRP A 287 -4.00 10.72 10.91
N VAL A 288 -2.76 10.36 10.55
CA VAL A 288 -1.89 9.56 11.41
C VAL A 288 -1.54 10.34 12.69
N CYS A 289 -1.23 11.63 12.56
CA CYS A 289 -1.02 12.51 13.72
C CYS A 289 -2.29 12.65 14.57
N TYR A 290 -3.45 12.77 13.93
CA TYR A 290 -4.73 12.90 14.61
C TYR A 290 -5.07 11.64 15.44
N LEU A 291 -4.85 10.44 14.88
CA LEU A 291 -4.96 9.19 15.66
C LEU A 291 -3.96 9.16 16.82
N GLY A 292 -2.73 9.64 16.60
CA GLY A 292 -1.72 9.78 17.66
C GLY A 292 -2.16 10.68 18.81
N VAL A 293 -2.85 11.80 18.52
CA VAL A 293 -3.41 12.71 19.53
C VAL A 293 -4.48 12.00 20.37
N TRP A 294 -5.37 11.23 19.74
CA TRP A 294 -6.38 10.44 20.47
C TRP A 294 -5.74 9.35 21.34
N THR A 295 -4.74 8.64 20.82
CA THR A 295 -3.98 7.68 21.64
C THR A 295 -3.24 8.36 22.79
N ALA A 296 -2.69 9.56 22.59
CA ALA A 296 -2.02 10.32 23.64
C ALA A 296 -2.98 10.79 24.75
N ASP A 297 -4.22 11.16 24.39
CA ASP A 297 -5.30 11.51 25.34
C ASP A 297 -5.69 10.32 26.22
N TYR A 298 -5.78 9.13 25.61
CA TYR A 298 -6.09 7.88 26.31
C TYR A 298 -5.08 7.57 27.41
N TYR A 299 -3.82 7.98 27.24
CA TYR A 299 -2.75 7.84 28.24
C TYR A 299 -2.53 9.10 29.10
N GLY A 300 -3.33 10.16 28.93
CA GLY A 300 -3.20 11.41 29.70
C GLY A 300 -1.91 12.17 29.45
N SER A 301 -1.30 11.97 28.28
CA SER A 301 0.03 12.46 27.90
C SER A 301 -0.01 13.69 26.97
N LEU A 302 -1.18 14.31 26.81
CA LEU A 302 -1.36 15.46 25.92
C LEU A 302 -0.68 16.74 26.47
N PRO A 303 0.17 17.41 25.67
CA PRO A 303 0.76 18.69 26.04
C PRO A 303 -0.30 19.79 26.09
N GLY A 304 -0.41 20.51 27.21
CA GLY A 304 -1.35 21.62 27.41
C GLY A 304 -2.67 21.24 28.09
N ALA A 305 -2.97 19.95 28.22
CA ALA A 305 -3.99 19.46 29.17
C ALA A 305 -3.40 19.43 30.59
N ARG A 306 -4.27 19.41 31.62
CA ARG A 306 -3.79 19.18 33.00
C ARG A 306 -3.07 17.82 33.02
N HIS A 307 -1.77 17.83 33.34
CA HIS A 307 -0.94 16.62 33.34
C HIS A 307 -1.59 15.51 34.17
N GLY A 308 -1.72 14.32 33.60
CA GLY A 308 -2.33 13.15 34.27
C GLY A 308 -3.85 13.07 34.21
N VAL A 309 -4.54 14.03 33.58
CA VAL A 309 -5.98 13.90 33.30
C VAL A 309 -6.18 13.05 32.04
N LEU A 310 -6.67 11.83 32.22
CA LEU A 310 -7.07 10.93 31.14
C LEU A 310 -8.35 11.45 30.46
N TYR A 311 -8.46 11.25 29.15
CA TYR A 311 -9.70 11.49 28.40
C TYR A 311 -10.11 12.97 28.36
N SER A 312 -9.14 13.88 28.33
CA SER A 312 -9.37 15.33 28.37
C SER A 312 -10.17 15.82 27.16
N LEU A 313 -10.03 15.20 25.98
CA LEU A 313 -10.80 15.55 24.78
C LEU A 313 -12.24 15.02 24.85
N ALA A 314 -12.47 14.00 25.67
CA ALA A 314 -13.77 13.35 25.86
C ALA A 314 -14.42 13.72 27.20
N TYR A 315 -14.08 14.89 27.76
CA TYR A 315 -14.64 15.41 29.01
C TYR A 315 -14.53 14.44 30.20
N GLY A 316 -13.45 13.65 30.25
CA GLY A 316 -13.21 12.66 31.30
C GLY A 316 -14.00 11.35 31.15
N SER A 317 -14.67 11.10 30.01
CA SER A 317 -15.45 9.89 29.76
C SER A 317 -14.73 8.91 28.83
N SER A 318 -14.40 7.73 29.36
CA SER A 318 -13.73 6.65 28.60
C SER A 318 -14.60 6.05 27.49
N TYR A 319 -15.91 5.92 27.72
CA TYR A 319 -16.86 5.45 26.70
C TYR A 319 -16.87 6.38 25.50
N LEU A 320 -16.89 7.68 25.80
CA LEU A 320 -17.05 8.74 24.83
C LEU A 320 -15.79 8.92 23.96
N GLU A 321 -14.62 8.79 24.57
CA GLU A 321 -13.33 8.79 23.88
C GLU A 321 -13.23 7.62 22.91
N LEU A 322 -13.53 6.40 23.38
CA LEU A 322 -13.42 5.20 22.58
C LEU A 322 -14.41 5.16 21.42
N ALA A 323 -15.66 5.60 21.64
CA ALA A 323 -16.65 5.71 20.58
C ALA A 323 -16.16 6.66 19.46
N THR A 324 -15.54 7.79 19.83
CA THR A 324 -14.99 8.74 18.85
C THR A 324 -13.77 8.20 18.15
N PHE A 325 -12.85 7.55 18.88
CA PHE A 325 -11.69 6.90 18.27
C PHE A 325 -12.12 5.88 17.18
N LEU A 326 -13.15 5.07 17.45
CA LEU A 326 -13.66 4.10 16.48
C LEU A 326 -14.20 4.75 15.20
N VAL A 327 -14.93 5.86 15.32
CA VAL A 327 -15.44 6.59 14.15
C VAL A 327 -14.29 7.23 13.36
N VAL A 328 -13.37 7.91 14.05
CA VAL A 328 -12.16 8.53 13.47
C VAL A 328 -11.30 7.49 12.75
N TRP A 329 -11.04 6.35 13.40
CA TRP A 329 -10.31 5.22 12.84
C TRP A 329 -11.03 4.63 11.62
N GLY A 330 -12.36 4.48 11.67
CA GLY A 330 -13.16 3.99 10.56
C GLY A 330 -13.10 4.89 9.33
N ILE A 331 -13.18 6.22 9.52
CA ILE A 331 -13.02 7.22 8.45
C ILE A 331 -11.62 7.09 7.82
N PHE A 332 -10.58 6.98 8.65
CA PHE A 332 -9.22 6.82 8.17
C PHE A 332 -9.00 5.50 7.40
N PHE A 333 -9.56 4.39 7.89
CA PHE A 333 -9.52 3.10 7.21
C PHE A 333 -10.17 3.18 5.82
N VAL A 334 -11.37 3.76 5.72
CA VAL A 334 -12.06 3.96 4.44
C VAL A 334 -11.24 4.84 3.50
N LEU A 335 -10.67 5.94 4.00
CA LEU A 335 -9.80 6.82 3.22
C LEU A 335 -8.59 6.06 2.66
N LEU A 336 -7.89 5.27 3.48
CA LEU A 336 -6.73 4.49 3.03
C LEU A 336 -7.09 3.40 2.02
N VAL A 337 -8.20 2.70 2.23
CA VAL A 337 -8.70 1.71 1.27
C VAL A 337 -9.04 2.38 -0.06
N ALA A 338 -9.72 3.53 -0.03
CA ALA A 338 -10.03 4.30 -1.24
C ALA A 338 -8.75 4.77 -1.96
N LEU A 339 -7.77 5.30 -1.23
CA LEU A 339 -6.48 5.70 -1.81
C LEU A 339 -5.70 4.52 -2.37
N TYR A 340 -5.74 3.35 -1.73
CA TYR A 340 -5.08 2.15 -2.23
C TYR A 340 -5.73 1.62 -3.52
N ILE A 341 -7.06 1.61 -3.56
CA ILE A 341 -7.83 1.21 -4.76
C ILE A 341 -7.54 2.18 -5.91
N LEU A 342 -7.57 3.49 -5.64
CA LEU A 342 -7.40 4.54 -6.64
C LEU A 342 -5.93 4.83 -6.99
N LYS A 343 -4.96 4.30 -6.24
CA LYS A 343 -3.51 4.48 -6.42
C LYS A 343 -3.02 4.46 -7.88
N PRO A 344 -3.36 3.45 -8.73
CA PRO A 344 -2.88 3.41 -10.11
C PRO A 344 -3.44 4.56 -10.97
N HIS A 345 -4.62 5.06 -10.63
CA HIS A 345 -5.29 6.12 -11.37
C HIS A 345 -5.01 7.51 -10.82
N LEU A 346 -4.69 7.63 -9.53
CA LEU A 346 -4.67 8.90 -8.79
C LEU A 346 -3.82 9.96 -9.50
N ARG A 347 -2.61 9.60 -9.92
CA ARG A 347 -1.69 10.56 -10.57
C ARG A 347 -2.15 10.99 -11.97
N ASN A 348 -2.81 10.12 -12.72
CA ASN A 348 -3.38 10.46 -14.03
C ASN A 348 -4.73 11.16 -13.91
N TYR A 349 -5.46 10.89 -12.82
CA TYR A 349 -6.70 11.56 -12.51
C TYR A 349 -6.46 13.06 -12.29
N PHE A 350 -5.37 13.43 -11.62
CA PHE A 350 -4.92 14.82 -11.45
C PHE A 350 -4.10 15.40 -12.61
N ARG A 351 -4.09 14.72 -13.77
CA ARG A 351 -3.58 15.27 -15.04
C ARG A 351 -4.74 15.54 -15.99
N VAL A 352 -4.57 16.51 -16.89
CA VAL A 352 -5.54 16.82 -17.95
C VAL A 352 -5.22 15.95 -19.16
N GLN A 353 -6.22 15.27 -19.70
CA GLN A 353 -6.07 14.42 -20.87
C GLN A 353 -5.93 15.26 -22.15
N THR A 354 -5.01 14.85 -23.02
CA THR A 354 -4.75 15.47 -24.33
C THR A 354 -4.63 14.39 -25.41
N LEU A 355 -4.51 14.82 -26.67
CA LEU A 355 -4.06 13.93 -27.75
C LEU A 355 -2.67 13.34 -27.39
N PRO A 356 -2.40 12.07 -27.73
CA PRO A 356 -1.10 11.44 -27.47
C PRO A 356 0.07 12.28 -28.00
N ALA A 357 -0.03 12.81 -29.22
CA ALA A 357 1.00 13.63 -29.86
C ALA A 357 1.37 14.92 -29.09
N LYS A 358 0.43 15.50 -28.34
CA LYS A 358 0.62 16.76 -27.59
C LYS A 358 0.83 16.55 -26.09
N GLY A 359 0.78 15.30 -25.62
CA GLY A 359 0.94 14.96 -24.21
C GLY A 359 2.39 15.04 -23.75
N ALA A 360 2.62 15.53 -22.54
CA ALA A 360 3.93 15.40 -21.88
C ALA A 360 4.15 13.99 -21.29
N PHE A 361 3.04 13.26 -21.06
CA PHE A 361 3.05 11.88 -20.60
C PHE A 361 2.09 11.06 -21.47
N VAL A 362 2.45 9.83 -21.79
CA VAL A 362 1.57 8.85 -22.44
C VAL A 362 1.27 7.75 -21.44
N CYS A 363 -0.02 7.47 -21.23
CA CYS A 363 -0.48 6.32 -20.49
C CYS A 363 -0.76 5.18 -21.47
N VAL A 364 -0.06 4.08 -21.29
CA VAL A 364 -0.30 2.83 -21.99
C VAL A 364 -1.27 2.01 -21.15
N THR A 365 -2.39 1.61 -21.75
CA THR A 365 -3.40 0.76 -21.12
C THR A 365 -3.38 -0.61 -21.78
N ARG A 366 -3.12 -1.66 -21.00
CA ARG A 366 -3.10 -3.05 -21.46
C ARG A 366 -4.12 -3.89 -20.69
N PRO A 367 -4.95 -4.71 -21.34
CA PRO A 367 -5.81 -5.66 -20.64
C PRO A 367 -4.98 -6.74 -19.95
N LEU A 368 -5.23 -6.97 -18.65
CA LEU A 368 -4.62 -8.04 -17.88
C LEU A 368 -5.38 -9.34 -18.14
N ARG A 369 -4.94 -10.12 -19.15
CA ARG A 369 -5.42 -11.49 -19.34
C ARG A 369 -4.61 -12.42 -18.45
N GLU A 370 -5.17 -12.83 -17.33
CA GLU A 370 -4.59 -13.85 -16.46
C GLU A 370 -4.67 -15.21 -17.17
N VAL A 371 -3.52 -15.83 -17.40
CA VAL A 371 -3.47 -17.22 -17.87
C VAL A 371 -3.60 -18.11 -16.64
N ARG A 372 -4.70 -18.87 -16.56
CA ARG A 372 -4.92 -19.85 -15.49
C ARG A 372 -4.25 -21.17 -15.85
N MET A 373 -3.24 -21.55 -15.08
CA MET A 373 -2.60 -22.87 -15.20
C MET A 373 -3.36 -23.88 -14.32
N LEU A 374 -3.66 -25.07 -14.84
CA LEU A 374 -4.21 -26.23 -14.08
C LEU A 374 -5.58 -25.98 -13.42
N ALA A 375 -6.59 -25.62 -14.21
CA ALA A 375 -7.98 -25.42 -13.73
C ALA A 375 -8.85 -26.68 -13.94
N ASP A 376 -8.40 -27.84 -13.45
CA ASP A 376 -9.24 -29.04 -13.50
C ASP A 376 -10.08 -29.14 -12.21
N ASN A 377 -11.41 -29.11 -12.40
CA ASN A 377 -12.49 -29.20 -11.39
C ASN A 377 -12.67 -27.99 -10.46
N VAL A 378 -13.43 -27.01 -10.97
CA VAL A 378 -13.86 -25.83 -10.19
C VAL A 378 -15.14 -26.15 -9.42
N ASN A 379 -15.08 -26.17 -8.08
CA ASN A 379 -16.25 -26.33 -7.22
C ASN A 379 -17.23 -25.14 -7.33
N TRP A 380 -18.51 -25.33 -7.03
CA TRP A 380 -19.53 -24.25 -7.11
C TRP A 380 -19.14 -22.98 -6.32
N LEU A 381 -18.52 -23.15 -5.14
CA LEU A 381 -18.03 -22.06 -4.31
C LEU A 381 -16.91 -21.26 -5.01
N GLN A 382 -15.99 -21.97 -5.67
CA GLN A 382 -14.92 -21.33 -6.45
C GLN A 382 -15.50 -20.58 -7.65
N HIS A 383 -16.54 -21.11 -8.29
CA HIS A 383 -17.23 -20.41 -9.37
C HIS A 383 -17.86 -19.09 -8.86
N GLY A 384 -18.57 -19.13 -7.72
CA GLY A 384 -19.14 -17.93 -7.11
C GLY A 384 -18.09 -16.86 -6.76
N ILE A 385 -16.97 -17.26 -6.16
CA ILE A 385 -15.86 -16.34 -5.83
C ILE A 385 -15.21 -15.78 -7.10
N ASN A 386 -15.08 -16.60 -8.15
CA ASN A 386 -14.55 -16.16 -9.44
C ASN A 386 -15.44 -15.11 -10.12
N VAL A 387 -16.75 -15.30 -10.09
CA VAL A 387 -17.71 -14.32 -10.62
C VAL A 387 -17.65 -13.03 -9.81
N LEU A 388 -17.65 -13.13 -8.48
CA LEU A 388 -17.55 -11.97 -7.60
C LEU A 388 -16.24 -11.19 -7.82
N THR A 389 -15.10 -11.89 -7.92
CA THR A 389 -13.79 -11.26 -8.15
C THR A 389 -13.66 -10.68 -9.55
N ALA A 390 -14.24 -11.32 -10.57
CA ALA A 390 -14.34 -10.74 -11.91
C ALA A 390 -15.17 -9.45 -11.91
N TRP A 391 -16.34 -9.47 -11.28
CA TRP A 391 -17.19 -8.29 -11.14
C TRP A 391 -16.49 -7.17 -10.36
N LEU A 392 -15.87 -7.48 -9.21
CA LEU A 392 -15.10 -6.51 -8.41
C LEU A 392 -13.94 -5.91 -9.22
N ARG A 393 -13.25 -6.70 -10.05
CA ARG A 393 -12.17 -6.20 -10.90
C ARG A 393 -12.68 -5.19 -11.93
N VAL A 394 -13.80 -5.48 -12.57
CA VAL A 394 -14.42 -4.55 -13.54
C VAL A 394 -14.91 -3.29 -12.82
N ALA A 395 -15.62 -3.44 -11.69
CA ALA A 395 -16.13 -2.33 -10.90
C ALA A 395 -15.02 -1.41 -10.40
N LEU A 396 -13.88 -1.98 -9.99
CA LEU A 396 -12.70 -1.25 -9.51
C LEU A 396 -11.70 -0.88 -10.62
N SER A 397 -12.04 -1.08 -11.91
CA SER A 397 -11.17 -0.82 -13.07
C SER A 397 -9.76 -1.44 -12.98
N ARG A 398 -9.66 -2.61 -12.33
CA ARG A 398 -8.42 -3.40 -12.16
C ARG A 398 -8.23 -4.49 -13.21
N ASP A 399 -9.07 -4.52 -14.23
CA ASP A 399 -8.94 -5.37 -15.41
C ASP A 399 -7.82 -4.90 -16.37
N LYS A 400 -7.32 -3.68 -16.16
CA LYS A 400 -6.32 -3.04 -17.02
C LYS A 400 -5.10 -2.61 -16.22
N GLU A 401 -3.93 -2.83 -16.80
CA GLU A 401 -2.69 -2.27 -16.31
C GLU A 401 -2.49 -0.88 -16.91
N PHE A 402 -2.21 0.10 -16.06
CA PHE A 402 -1.94 1.48 -16.44
C PHE A 402 -0.49 1.80 -16.15
N THR A 403 0.27 2.10 -17.20
CA THR A 403 1.66 2.54 -17.07
C THR A 403 1.82 3.90 -17.73
N THR A 404 2.48 4.83 -17.04
CA THR A 404 2.68 6.19 -17.55
C THR A 404 4.14 6.41 -17.86
N CYS A 405 4.42 6.72 -19.12
CA CYS A 405 5.75 7.05 -19.59
C CYS A 405 5.84 8.56 -19.87
N PRO A 406 6.95 9.23 -19.50
CA PRO A 406 7.23 10.57 -19.99
C PRO A 406 7.47 10.54 -21.50
N VAL A 407 7.08 11.61 -22.19
CA VAL A 407 7.37 11.82 -23.61
C VAL A 407 8.63 12.66 -23.72
N GLU A 408 9.60 12.16 -24.46
CA GLU A 408 10.85 12.84 -24.79
C GLU A 408 10.85 13.23 -26.28
N ARG A 409 11.78 14.08 -26.70
CA ARG A 409 11.91 14.52 -28.09
C ARG A 409 13.31 14.23 -28.62
N THR A 410 13.40 13.83 -29.88
CA THR A 410 14.67 13.66 -30.60
C THR A 410 15.27 15.00 -31.00
N SER A 411 16.49 15.01 -31.56
CA SER A 411 17.14 16.25 -32.04
C SER A 411 16.33 16.94 -33.14
N LYS A 412 15.69 16.15 -34.01
CA LYS A 412 14.76 16.62 -35.05
C LYS A 412 13.34 16.93 -34.54
N GLY A 413 13.10 16.90 -33.22
CA GLY A 413 11.83 17.28 -32.61
C GLY A 413 10.73 16.22 -32.61
N ARG A 414 10.98 15.00 -33.12
CA ARG A 414 10.00 13.90 -33.10
C ARG A 414 9.79 13.41 -31.67
N ALA A 415 8.53 13.26 -31.28
CA ALA A 415 8.16 12.79 -29.95
C ALA A 415 8.30 11.26 -29.85
N PHE A 416 8.87 10.77 -28.75
CA PHE A 416 8.93 9.33 -28.46
C PHE A 416 8.73 9.06 -26.96
N PHE A 417 8.35 7.84 -26.63
CA PHE A 417 8.41 7.35 -25.25
C PHE A 417 8.92 5.90 -25.23
N THR A 418 9.50 5.49 -24.11
CA THR A 418 9.97 4.12 -23.92
C THR A 418 9.00 3.36 -23.01
N TYR A 419 8.53 2.20 -23.47
CA TYR A 419 7.65 1.31 -22.71
C TYR A 419 8.17 -0.13 -22.81
N GLN A 420 8.35 -0.78 -21.66
CA GLN A 420 8.90 -2.14 -21.56
C GLN A 420 10.22 -2.34 -22.35
N CYS A 421 11.12 -1.36 -22.27
CA CYS A 421 12.39 -1.31 -23.01
C CYS A 421 12.27 -1.16 -24.54
N THR A 422 11.05 -1.01 -25.09
CA THR A 422 10.82 -0.72 -26.50
C THR A 422 10.53 0.77 -26.68
N ARG A 423 11.17 1.40 -27.66
CA ARG A 423 10.92 2.81 -28.02
C ARG A 423 9.74 2.89 -28.99
N TYR A 424 8.79 3.77 -28.68
CA TYR A 424 7.64 4.08 -29.51
C TYR A 424 7.77 5.52 -30.00
N VAL A 425 7.81 5.71 -31.32
CA VAL A 425 7.98 7.01 -31.97
C VAL A 425 6.63 7.45 -32.53
N LEU A 426 6.35 8.76 -32.46
CA LEU A 426 5.16 9.33 -33.07
C LEU A 426 5.30 9.32 -34.59
N ASP A 427 4.37 8.64 -35.25
CA ASP A 427 4.12 8.83 -36.68
C ASP A 427 3.30 10.12 -36.86
N GLU A 428 3.85 11.09 -37.58
CA GLU A 428 3.22 12.40 -37.80
C GLU A 428 2.01 12.30 -38.74
N GLN A 429 1.96 11.30 -39.62
CA GLN A 429 0.83 11.13 -40.55
C GLN A 429 -0.36 10.43 -39.88
N ALA A 430 -0.09 9.35 -39.13
CA ALA A 430 -1.13 8.62 -38.41
C ALA A 430 -1.48 9.26 -37.05
N LEU A 431 -0.64 10.18 -36.55
CA LEU A 431 -0.72 10.77 -35.21
C LEU A 431 -0.82 9.71 -34.09
N GLN A 432 -0.19 8.57 -34.32
CA GLN A 432 -0.15 7.40 -33.43
C GLN A 432 1.31 7.06 -33.11
N PHE A 433 1.52 6.50 -31.92
CA PHE A 433 2.84 5.99 -31.55
C PHE A 433 2.95 4.52 -31.94
N ALA A 434 3.99 4.18 -32.68
CA ALA A 434 4.32 2.82 -33.09
C ALA A 434 5.80 2.55 -32.79
N PRO A 435 6.19 1.28 -32.58
CA PRO A 435 7.60 0.91 -32.63
C PRO A 435 8.16 1.28 -34.02
N PHE A 436 9.30 1.94 -34.06
CA PHE A 436 9.92 2.36 -35.31
C PHE A 436 10.80 1.22 -35.84
N GLU A 437 10.51 0.76 -37.05
CA GLU A 437 11.29 -0.26 -37.76
C GLU A 437 11.82 0.36 -39.05
N PHE A 438 13.11 0.17 -39.32
CA PHE A 438 13.71 0.59 -40.58
C PHE A 438 13.54 -0.53 -41.60
N ASP A 439 12.91 -0.19 -42.73
CA ASP A 439 12.86 -1.10 -43.86
C ASP A 439 14.23 -1.11 -44.56
N LEU A 440 14.93 -2.24 -44.44
CA LEU A 440 16.20 -2.48 -45.12
C LEU A 440 16.00 -3.08 -46.52
N GLY A 441 14.74 -3.29 -46.93
CA GLY A 441 14.34 -4.01 -48.13
C GLY A 441 13.94 -5.45 -47.84
N THR A 442 12.98 -5.96 -48.61
CA THR A 442 12.46 -7.33 -48.46
C THR A 442 13.20 -8.37 -49.30
N CYS A 443 14.00 -7.95 -50.29
CA CYS A 443 14.71 -8.83 -51.22
C CYS A 443 16.19 -8.99 -50.84
N HIS A 444 16.81 -10.12 -51.19
CA HIS A 444 18.24 -10.33 -50.88
C HIS A 444 19.15 -9.28 -51.54
N SER A 445 18.87 -8.87 -52.78
CA SER A 445 19.60 -7.81 -53.49
C SER A 445 19.60 -6.47 -52.74
N ALA A 446 18.46 -6.09 -52.14
CA ALA A 446 18.33 -4.86 -51.36
C ALA A 446 19.16 -4.89 -50.07
N LEU A 447 19.21 -6.03 -49.39
CA LEU A 447 20.04 -6.21 -48.19
C LEU A 447 21.53 -6.22 -48.53
N VAL A 448 21.92 -6.86 -49.63
CA VAL A 448 23.32 -6.86 -50.09
C VAL A 448 23.76 -5.46 -50.55
N ALA A 449 22.86 -4.64 -51.09
CA ALA A 449 23.16 -3.25 -51.45
C ALA A 449 23.59 -2.39 -50.23
N GLN A 450 23.20 -2.77 -49.02
CA GLN A 450 23.60 -2.09 -47.77
C GLN A 450 25.02 -2.46 -47.29
N ALA A 451 25.76 -3.30 -48.04
CA ALA A 451 27.13 -3.72 -47.68
C ALA A 451 28.14 -2.57 -47.55
N GLY A 452 27.84 -1.39 -48.13
CA GLY A 452 28.69 -0.20 -48.05
C GLY A 452 28.77 0.48 -46.69
N GLY A 453 28.03 -0.02 -45.67
CA GLY A 453 28.00 0.58 -44.34
C GLY A 453 27.19 1.88 -44.27
N LEU A 454 26.95 2.37 -43.04
CA LEU A 454 26.22 3.62 -42.80
C LEU A 454 27.20 4.79 -42.60
N SER A 455 26.75 6.01 -42.89
CA SER A 455 27.47 7.20 -42.43
C SER A 455 27.24 7.42 -40.92
N ALA A 456 28.17 8.07 -40.22
CA ALA A 456 27.97 8.37 -38.80
C ALA A 456 26.72 9.24 -38.54
N ALA A 457 26.37 10.14 -39.46
CA ALA A 457 25.18 10.98 -39.36
C ALA A 457 23.88 10.18 -39.51
N GLU A 458 23.84 9.25 -40.48
CA GLU A 458 22.72 8.33 -40.69
C GLU A 458 22.57 7.42 -39.46
N ALA A 459 23.66 6.84 -38.97
CA ALA A 459 23.65 5.96 -37.80
C ALA A 459 23.16 6.67 -36.54
N ALA A 460 23.62 7.91 -36.28
CA ALA A 460 23.14 8.73 -35.18
C ALA A 460 21.63 9.01 -35.28
N TYR A 461 21.13 9.30 -36.49
CA TYR A 461 19.70 9.50 -36.73
C TYR A 461 18.88 8.22 -36.49
N ARG A 462 19.37 7.06 -36.93
CA ARG A 462 18.71 5.76 -36.66
C ARG A 462 18.69 5.42 -35.17
N LEU A 463 19.78 5.73 -34.46
CA LEU A 463 19.91 5.51 -33.02
C LEU A 463 18.90 6.34 -32.22
N GLU A 464 18.61 7.56 -32.66
CA GLU A 464 17.57 8.39 -32.05
C GLU A 464 16.16 7.79 -32.20
N LEU A 465 15.86 7.16 -33.34
CA LEU A 465 14.53 6.61 -33.62
C LEU A 465 14.32 5.21 -33.00
N VAL A 466 15.27 4.29 -33.18
CA VAL A 466 15.17 2.91 -32.67
C VAL A 466 15.54 2.83 -31.19
N GLY A 467 16.47 3.67 -30.74
CA GLY A 467 17.07 3.58 -29.41
C GLY A 467 18.31 2.69 -29.37
N PRO A 468 19.03 2.71 -28.24
CA PRO A 468 20.25 1.92 -28.08
C PRO A 468 19.94 0.43 -28.09
N ASN A 469 20.86 -0.37 -28.63
CA ASN A 469 20.85 -1.83 -28.56
C ASN A 469 21.21 -2.32 -27.14
N PHE A 470 20.38 -1.97 -26.15
CA PHE A 470 20.61 -2.29 -24.75
C PHE A 470 19.29 -2.37 -23.99
N VAL A 471 19.09 -3.46 -23.24
CA VAL A 471 17.88 -3.66 -22.42
C VAL A 471 18.15 -3.19 -21.00
N GLU A 472 17.85 -1.91 -20.73
CA GLU A 472 18.08 -1.28 -19.42
C GLU A 472 17.16 -1.86 -18.34
N VAL A 473 17.73 -2.40 -17.25
CA VAL A 473 16.98 -2.92 -16.11
C VAL A 473 17.12 -2.00 -14.91
N ARG A 474 16.07 -1.21 -14.65
CA ARG A 474 16.03 -0.27 -13.53
C ARG A 474 15.73 -0.98 -12.21
N VAL A 475 16.78 -1.26 -11.45
CA VAL A 475 16.67 -1.74 -10.07
C VAL A 475 16.47 -0.54 -9.12
N PRO A 476 15.39 -0.52 -8.30
CA PRO A 476 15.19 0.52 -7.31
C PRO A 476 16.27 0.50 -6.22
N GLY A 477 16.57 1.66 -5.63
CA GLY A 477 17.40 1.72 -4.42
C GLY A 477 16.72 1.06 -3.21
N LEU A 478 17.52 0.69 -2.20
CA LEU A 478 17.05 -0.04 -1.01
C LEU A 478 15.86 0.65 -0.33
N TYR A 479 15.99 1.95 -0.07
CA TYR A 479 14.93 2.76 0.54
C TYR A 479 13.63 2.76 -0.30
N ARG A 480 13.74 2.94 -1.63
CA ARG A 480 12.57 2.94 -2.52
C ARG A 480 11.90 1.57 -2.58
N ALA A 481 12.67 0.48 -2.54
CA ALA A 481 12.12 -0.87 -2.51
C ALA A 481 11.39 -1.16 -1.19
N PHE A 482 11.96 -0.74 -0.07
CA PHE A 482 11.34 -0.89 1.25
C PHE A 482 10.03 -0.11 1.37
N VAL A 483 10.03 1.18 1.01
CA VAL A 483 8.80 2.01 1.00
C VAL A 483 7.75 1.43 0.06
N ARG A 484 8.16 0.91 -1.11
CA ARG A 484 7.23 0.26 -2.05
C ARG A 484 6.54 -0.95 -1.41
N GLU A 485 7.24 -1.70 -0.56
CA GLU A 485 6.69 -2.84 0.15
C GLU A 485 5.72 -2.41 1.27
N LEU A 486 6.08 -1.39 2.07
CA LEU A 486 5.22 -0.85 3.12
C LEU A 486 3.88 -0.29 2.59
N VAL A 487 3.86 0.24 1.37
CA VAL A 487 2.65 0.77 0.71
C VAL A 487 1.92 -0.33 -0.11
N SER A 488 2.22 -1.61 0.13
CA SER A 488 1.39 -2.71 -0.38
C SER A 488 0.18 -2.94 0.51
N PHE A 489 -0.90 -3.48 -0.05
CA PHE A 489 -2.18 -3.72 0.65
C PHE A 489 -2.01 -4.36 2.01
N PHE A 490 -1.20 -5.41 2.04
CA PHE A 490 -1.00 -6.23 3.22
C PHE A 490 -0.43 -5.42 4.39
N TYR A 491 0.60 -4.61 4.14
CA TYR A 491 1.23 -3.79 5.18
C TYR A 491 0.37 -2.59 5.59
N ILE A 492 -0.29 -1.92 4.64
CA ILE A 492 -1.24 -0.83 4.95
C ILE A 492 -2.34 -1.36 5.87
N TYR A 493 -2.90 -2.54 5.57
CA TYR A 493 -3.88 -3.20 6.41
C TYR A 493 -3.38 -3.38 7.84
N GLN A 494 -2.20 -3.98 8.03
CA GLN A 494 -1.61 -4.18 9.36
C GLN A 494 -1.41 -2.86 10.11
N PHE A 495 -0.84 -1.84 9.46
CA PHE A 495 -0.60 -0.54 10.11
C PHE A 495 -1.88 0.16 10.57
N VAL A 496 -2.99 0.01 9.84
CA VAL A 496 -4.26 0.60 10.26
C VAL A 496 -4.81 -0.13 11.49
N PHE A 497 -4.76 -1.45 11.53
CA PHE A 497 -5.20 -2.21 12.71
C PHE A 497 -4.27 -2.05 13.92
N LEU A 498 -2.97 -1.83 13.71
CA LEU A 498 -2.01 -1.53 14.79
C LEU A 498 -2.40 -0.29 15.62
N TRP A 499 -3.05 0.70 15.01
CA TRP A 499 -3.60 1.85 15.76
C TRP A 499 -4.60 1.44 16.83
N ALA A 500 -5.37 0.37 16.61
CA ALA A 500 -6.27 -0.15 17.62
C ALA A 500 -5.49 -0.70 18.83
N PHE A 501 -4.41 -1.45 18.60
CA PHE A 501 -3.56 -1.97 19.68
C PHE A 501 -2.94 -0.85 20.51
N TYR A 502 -2.51 0.22 19.85
CA TYR A 502 -1.97 1.40 20.53
C TYR A 502 -3.02 2.11 21.37
N PHE A 503 -4.27 2.20 20.90
CA PHE A 503 -5.35 2.86 21.64
C PHE A 503 -5.88 2.02 22.81
N TYR A 504 -6.04 0.70 22.65
CA TYR A 504 -6.68 -0.16 23.66
C TYR A 504 -5.81 -0.55 24.87
N GLY A 505 -4.77 0.22 25.21
CA GLY A 505 -3.91 -0.14 26.35
C GLY A 505 -2.88 -1.24 26.05
N TYR A 506 -2.94 -1.88 24.88
CA TYR A 506 -2.04 -2.97 24.46
C TYR A 506 -0.81 -2.48 23.67
N TYR A 507 -0.31 -1.27 23.98
CA TYR A 507 0.80 -0.67 23.24
C TYR A 507 2.06 -1.56 23.21
N GLN A 508 2.32 -2.33 24.27
CA GLN A 508 3.45 -3.27 24.30
C GLN A 508 3.35 -4.32 23.19
N VAL A 509 2.16 -4.88 22.99
CA VAL A 509 1.87 -5.82 21.90
C VAL A 509 1.97 -5.10 20.55
N GLY A 510 1.42 -3.89 20.45
CA GLY A 510 1.49 -3.07 19.24
C GLY A 510 2.92 -2.74 18.80
N VAL A 511 3.82 -2.43 19.75
CA VAL A 511 5.25 -2.18 19.47
C VAL A 511 5.94 -3.43 18.97
N VAL A 512 5.70 -4.58 19.62
CA VAL A 512 6.27 -5.87 19.19
C VAL A 512 5.78 -6.23 17.80
N ASP A 513 4.48 -6.13 17.53
CA ASP A 513 3.88 -6.44 16.24
C ASP A 513 4.36 -5.49 15.14
N THR A 514 4.52 -4.20 15.45
CA THR A 514 5.16 -3.23 14.54
C THR A 514 6.58 -3.67 14.17
N GLY A 515 7.36 -4.17 15.13
CA GLY A 515 8.69 -4.74 14.88
C GLY A 515 8.63 -5.94 13.93
N VAL A 516 7.70 -6.87 14.15
CA VAL A 516 7.50 -8.06 13.28
C VAL A 516 7.09 -7.64 11.86
N VAL A 517 6.15 -6.71 11.74
CA VAL A 517 5.66 -6.17 10.46
C VAL A 517 6.82 -5.51 9.69
N LEU A 518 7.60 -4.63 10.32
CA LEU A 518 8.74 -3.97 9.69
C LEU A 518 9.84 -4.95 9.29
N LEU A 519 10.17 -5.92 10.14
CA LEU A 519 11.17 -6.96 9.84
C LEU A 519 10.74 -7.80 8.64
N SER A 520 9.47 -8.20 8.60
CA SER A 520 8.91 -8.98 7.49
C SER A 520 8.99 -8.21 6.16
N ALA A 521 8.66 -6.91 6.17
CA ALA A 521 8.75 -6.04 5.01
C ALA A 521 10.19 -5.87 4.53
N ALA A 522 11.14 -5.74 5.47
CA ALA A 522 12.55 -5.60 5.17
C ALA A 522 13.12 -6.87 4.51
N ILE A 523 12.84 -8.05 5.07
CA ILE A 523 13.26 -9.34 4.50
C ILE A 523 12.71 -9.49 3.07
N LYS A 524 11.42 -9.21 2.87
CA LYS A 524 10.76 -9.30 1.57
C LYS A 524 11.37 -8.32 0.55
N ALA A 525 11.63 -7.08 0.95
CA ALA A 525 12.26 -6.07 0.09
C ALA A 525 13.70 -6.46 -0.30
N LEU A 526 14.50 -6.99 0.63
CA LEU A 526 15.87 -7.44 0.37
C LEU A 526 15.92 -8.62 -0.61
N LEU A 527 15.05 -9.62 -0.42
CA LEU A 527 14.97 -10.77 -1.31
C LEU A 527 14.55 -10.36 -2.73
N ARG A 528 13.56 -9.46 -2.84
CA ARG A 528 13.15 -8.90 -4.13
C ARG A 528 14.28 -8.14 -4.83
N LEU A 529 14.99 -7.28 -4.11
CA LEU A 529 16.13 -6.54 -4.65
C LEU A 529 17.25 -7.46 -5.15
N HIS A 530 17.53 -8.55 -4.44
CA HIS A 530 18.53 -9.52 -4.88
C HIS A 530 18.11 -10.18 -6.20
N SER A 531 16.83 -10.56 -6.33
CA SER A 531 16.29 -11.09 -7.58
C SER A 531 16.40 -10.09 -8.74
N GLU A 532 15.95 -8.85 -8.52
CA GLU A 532 16.00 -7.78 -9.55
C GLU A 532 17.43 -7.45 -9.98
N ARG A 533 18.41 -7.46 -9.06
CA ARG A 533 19.85 -7.28 -9.39
C ARG A 533 20.42 -8.44 -10.20
N ARG A 534 20.00 -9.67 -9.93
CA ARG A 534 20.42 -10.84 -10.69
C ARG A 534 19.90 -10.76 -12.12
N LEU A 535 18.63 -10.40 -12.28
CA LEU A 535 18.02 -10.20 -13.60
C LEU A 535 18.72 -9.08 -14.38
N LYS A 536 19.07 -7.97 -13.71
CA LYS A 536 19.85 -6.88 -14.29
C LYS A 536 21.16 -7.38 -14.93
N ARG A 537 21.95 -8.19 -14.22
CA ARG A 537 23.21 -8.75 -14.74
C ARG A 537 23.03 -9.70 -15.92
N MET A 538 21.87 -10.34 -16.05
CA MET A 538 21.58 -11.25 -17.17
C MET A 538 21.08 -10.50 -18.40
N ALA A 539 20.34 -9.41 -18.22
CA ALA A 539 19.75 -8.64 -19.31
C ALA A 539 20.68 -7.55 -19.87
N GLU A 540 21.49 -6.92 -19.01
CA GLU A 540 22.43 -5.89 -19.42
C GLU A 540 23.75 -6.54 -19.88
N GLN A 541 23.93 -6.61 -21.20
CA GLN A 541 25.17 -7.07 -21.83
C GLN A 541 25.66 -5.99 -22.79
N GLU A 542 26.95 -5.69 -22.71
CA GLU A 542 27.63 -4.68 -23.54
C GLU A 542 29.03 -5.22 -23.87
N GLU A 543 29.33 -5.30 -25.16
CA GLU A 543 30.60 -5.82 -25.67
C GLU A 543 31.10 -4.89 -26.80
N PRO A 544 32.42 -4.83 -27.06
CA PRO A 544 32.93 -4.07 -28.19
C PRO A 544 32.73 -4.85 -29.51
N ALA A 545 32.18 -4.19 -30.53
CA ALA A 545 32.07 -4.71 -31.90
C ALA A 545 32.81 -3.82 -32.89
N THR A 546 33.35 -4.42 -33.95
CA THR A 546 33.93 -3.67 -35.09
C THR A 546 32.84 -3.43 -36.12
N VAL A 547 32.60 -2.17 -36.47
CA VAL A 547 31.55 -1.71 -37.37
C VAL A 547 32.17 -0.92 -38.53
N TYR A 548 31.62 -1.06 -39.72
CA TYR A 548 32.04 -0.32 -40.90
C TYR A 548 31.14 0.91 -41.08
N ARG A 549 31.68 2.10 -40.83
CA ARG A 549 30.98 3.40 -40.97
C ARG A 549 31.89 4.45 -41.61
N ASP A 550 31.33 5.35 -42.41
CA ASP A 550 32.06 6.41 -43.14
C ASP A 550 33.25 5.90 -43.98
N GLY A 551 33.21 4.65 -44.43
CA GLY A 551 34.29 4.03 -45.19
C GLY A 551 35.44 3.47 -44.35
N GLU A 552 35.36 3.54 -43.02
CA GLU A 552 36.40 3.08 -42.09
C GLU A 552 35.88 2.03 -41.09
N TRP A 553 36.80 1.20 -40.58
CA TRP A 553 36.52 0.21 -39.55
C TRP A 553 36.70 0.81 -38.16
N LEU A 554 35.60 0.93 -37.42
CA LEU A 554 35.57 1.54 -36.08
C LEU A 554 35.20 0.49 -35.03
N ARG A 555 35.94 0.47 -33.92
CA ARG A 555 35.60 -0.38 -32.77
C ARG A 555 34.74 0.43 -31.79
N MET A 556 33.49 0.01 -31.61
CA MET A 556 32.52 0.72 -30.76
C MET A 556 31.69 -0.23 -29.90
N SER A 557 30.92 0.32 -28.97
CA SER A 557 30.05 -0.47 -28.11
C SER A 557 28.88 -1.06 -28.90
N THR A 558 28.53 -2.31 -28.63
CA THR A 558 27.34 -2.96 -29.20
C THR A 558 26.04 -2.23 -28.88
N ARG A 559 26.05 -1.34 -27.87
CA ARG A 559 24.95 -0.45 -27.50
C ARG A 559 24.57 0.56 -28.59
N GLU A 560 25.53 0.96 -29.42
CA GLU A 560 25.36 1.99 -30.46
C GLU A 560 25.02 1.39 -31.84
N LEU A 561 24.86 0.07 -31.92
CA LEU A 561 24.47 -0.63 -33.14
C LEU A 561 23.02 -0.31 -33.51
N VAL A 562 22.81 -0.04 -34.79
CA VAL A 562 21.50 0.28 -35.37
C VAL A 562 21.22 -0.61 -36.57
N PRO A 563 19.94 -0.86 -36.92
CA PRO A 563 19.59 -1.54 -38.15
C PRO A 563 20.23 -0.89 -39.37
N GLY A 564 20.90 -1.68 -40.20
CA GLY A 564 21.66 -1.26 -41.37
C GLY A 564 23.17 -1.11 -41.16
N ASP A 565 23.67 -1.17 -39.94
CA ASP A 565 25.12 -1.23 -39.70
C ASP A 565 25.72 -2.51 -40.29
N VAL A 566 26.96 -2.43 -40.78
CA VAL A 566 27.74 -3.61 -41.19
C VAL A 566 28.77 -3.90 -40.12
N VAL A 567 28.73 -5.11 -39.56
CA VAL A 567 29.61 -5.56 -38.48
C VAL A 567 30.53 -6.68 -38.95
N GLU A 568 31.74 -6.69 -38.39
CA GLU A 568 32.69 -7.78 -38.57
C GLU A 568 32.33 -8.94 -37.64
N VAL A 569 32.25 -10.14 -38.19
CA VAL A 569 32.00 -11.37 -37.43
C VAL A 569 33.33 -12.09 -37.21
N THR A 570 33.75 -12.21 -35.96
CA THR A 570 35.01 -12.87 -35.58
C THR A 570 34.76 -14.18 -34.83
N THR A 571 35.67 -15.14 -34.96
CA THR A 571 35.63 -16.40 -34.20
C THR A 571 35.63 -16.12 -32.69
N GLY A 572 34.74 -16.77 -31.95
CA GLY A 572 34.57 -16.62 -30.51
C GLY A 572 33.73 -15.41 -30.07
N ALA A 573 33.22 -14.60 -31.00
CA ALA A 573 32.37 -13.46 -30.66
C ALA A 573 30.95 -13.90 -30.26
N HIS A 574 30.34 -13.15 -29.33
CA HIS A 574 28.93 -13.25 -29.05
C HIS A 574 28.13 -12.28 -29.92
N MET A 575 27.12 -12.79 -30.62
CA MET A 575 26.25 -11.92 -31.41
C MET A 575 25.38 -11.07 -30.49
N SER A 576 25.51 -9.75 -30.57
CA SER A 576 24.76 -8.80 -29.73
C SER A 576 23.42 -8.35 -30.32
N CYS A 577 23.19 -8.59 -31.60
CA CYS A 577 21.96 -8.24 -32.33
C CYS A 577 21.69 -9.27 -33.44
N ASP A 578 20.49 -9.26 -33.99
CA ASP A 578 20.14 -10.16 -35.10
C ASP A 578 20.70 -9.57 -36.39
N CYS A 579 21.58 -10.33 -37.04
CA CYS A 579 22.29 -9.91 -38.24
C CYS A 579 22.01 -10.86 -39.42
N VAL A 580 22.31 -10.41 -40.62
CA VAL A 580 22.24 -11.20 -41.85
C VAL A 580 23.62 -11.26 -42.48
N LEU A 581 24.11 -12.45 -42.75
CA LEU A 581 25.44 -12.66 -43.30
C LEU A 581 25.48 -12.20 -44.77
N ILE A 582 26.33 -11.21 -45.08
CA ILE A 582 26.51 -10.67 -46.44
C ILE A 582 27.71 -11.32 -47.14
N SER A 583 28.80 -11.54 -46.40
CA SER A 583 30.05 -12.06 -46.96
C SER A 583 30.72 -13.03 -45.99
N GLY A 584 31.36 -14.07 -46.55
CA GLY A 584 31.97 -15.15 -45.79
C GLY A 584 30.97 -16.19 -45.28
N ASN A 585 31.49 -17.28 -44.72
CA ASN A 585 30.70 -18.31 -44.05
C ASN A 585 30.95 -18.26 -42.54
N ALA A 586 29.96 -18.64 -41.75
CA ALA A 586 30.08 -18.74 -40.30
C ALA A 586 29.53 -20.07 -39.78
N ILE A 587 30.09 -20.57 -38.70
CA ILE A 587 29.59 -21.72 -37.93
C ILE A 587 29.16 -21.17 -36.58
N MET A 588 27.89 -21.33 -36.24
CA MET A 588 27.28 -20.74 -35.06
C MET A 588 26.85 -21.83 -34.08
N ASP A 589 27.06 -21.57 -32.79
CA ASP A 589 26.43 -22.30 -31.70
C ASP A 589 25.12 -21.58 -31.31
N GLU A 590 23.99 -22.17 -31.70
CA GLU A 590 22.65 -21.66 -31.40
C GLU A 590 22.04 -22.30 -30.14
N SER A 591 22.80 -23.08 -29.37
CA SER A 591 22.29 -23.85 -28.22
C SER A 591 21.63 -22.99 -27.14
N SER A 592 22.04 -21.73 -27.01
CA SER A 592 21.46 -20.76 -26.08
C SER A 592 20.01 -20.35 -26.44
N LEU A 593 19.64 -20.41 -27.72
CA LEU A 593 18.35 -19.97 -28.23
C LEU A 593 17.44 -21.14 -28.63
N THR A 594 18.00 -22.15 -29.32
CA THR A 594 17.25 -23.32 -29.81
C THR A 594 17.27 -24.49 -28.84
N GLY A 595 18.26 -24.56 -27.95
CA GLY A 595 18.51 -25.72 -27.10
C GLY A 595 19.18 -26.90 -27.83
N GLU A 596 19.49 -26.75 -29.12
CA GLU A 596 20.19 -27.78 -29.90
C GLU A 596 21.71 -27.59 -29.80
N PRO A 597 22.47 -28.62 -29.39
CA PRO A 597 23.91 -28.49 -29.14
C PRO A 597 24.76 -28.56 -30.42
N LEU A 598 24.17 -28.87 -31.57
CA LEU A 598 24.90 -29.05 -32.81
C LEU A 598 25.15 -27.69 -33.49
N PRO A 599 26.41 -27.38 -33.88
CA PRO A 599 26.72 -26.13 -34.55
C PRO A 599 26.07 -26.08 -35.93
N VAL A 600 25.51 -24.92 -36.28
CA VAL A 600 24.80 -24.69 -37.54
C VAL A 600 25.68 -23.88 -38.48
N ARG A 601 25.81 -24.33 -39.73
CA ARG A 601 26.54 -23.58 -40.77
C ARG A 601 25.65 -22.49 -41.35
N LYS A 602 26.22 -21.30 -41.51
CA LYS A 602 25.59 -20.11 -42.06
C LYS A 602 26.28 -19.67 -43.33
N PHE A 603 25.48 -19.33 -44.33
CA PHE A 603 25.93 -18.95 -45.67
C PHE A 603 25.53 -17.50 -45.97
N PRO A 604 26.35 -16.77 -46.74
CA PRO A 604 26.03 -15.40 -47.10
C PRO A 604 24.79 -15.36 -47.98
N LEU A 605 24.08 -14.23 -47.96
CA LEU A 605 22.95 -14.00 -48.84
C LEU A 605 23.34 -14.23 -50.31
N ARG A 606 22.44 -14.87 -51.04
CA ARG A 606 22.55 -15.00 -52.49
C ARG A 606 22.26 -13.64 -53.12
N ILE A 607 22.95 -13.34 -54.21
CA ILE A 607 22.66 -12.15 -55.02
C ILE A 607 21.53 -12.54 -55.98
N ASP A 608 20.30 -12.57 -55.46
CA ASP A 608 19.06 -12.78 -56.21
C ASP A 608 17.95 -11.86 -55.68
N ASP A 609 16.88 -11.70 -56.44
CA ASP A 609 15.70 -10.90 -56.04
C ASP A 609 14.68 -11.73 -55.24
N GLY A 610 15.15 -12.80 -54.59
CA GLY A 610 14.30 -13.62 -53.73
C GLY A 610 13.90 -12.87 -52.46
N ASP A 611 12.68 -13.12 -52.00
CA ASP A 611 12.19 -12.58 -50.73
C ASP A 611 12.95 -13.17 -49.54
N TYR A 612 13.47 -12.28 -48.70
CA TYR A 612 14.16 -12.63 -47.47
C TYR A 612 13.15 -12.91 -46.35
N SER A 613 13.21 -14.12 -45.79
CA SER A 613 12.46 -14.48 -44.59
C SER A 613 13.37 -15.16 -43.57
N ALA A 614 13.59 -14.49 -42.43
CA ALA A 614 14.45 -15.00 -41.36
C ALA A 614 13.94 -16.31 -40.71
N ALA A 615 12.62 -16.55 -40.73
CA ALA A 615 12.03 -17.78 -40.20
C ALA A 615 11.97 -18.92 -41.24
N GLY A 616 12.13 -18.59 -42.53
CA GLY A 616 12.08 -19.54 -43.65
C GLY A 616 13.46 -19.79 -44.25
N ALA A 617 13.57 -19.62 -45.57
CA ALA A 617 14.80 -19.87 -46.32
C ALA A 617 15.99 -19.00 -45.89
N GLY A 618 15.74 -17.81 -45.32
CA GLY A 618 16.77 -16.89 -44.83
C GLY A 618 17.38 -17.27 -43.48
N ARG A 619 16.87 -18.30 -42.79
CA ARG A 619 17.41 -18.77 -41.49
C ARG A 619 18.87 -19.22 -41.60
N THR A 620 19.28 -19.76 -42.74
CA THR A 620 20.67 -20.17 -43.00
C THR A 620 21.62 -18.99 -43.21
N SER A 621 21.09 -17.78 -43.43
CA SER A 621 21.88 -16.55 -43.54
C SER A 621 21.71 -15.62 -42.32
N THR A 622 20.77 -15.93 -41.41
CA THR A 622 20.53 -15.13 -40.19
C THR A 622 21.47 -15.55 -39.07
N LEU A 623 22.12 -14.58 -38.42
CA LEU A 623 22.88 -14.74 -37.18
C LEU A 623 22.05 -14.16 -36.03
N PHE A 624 21.66 -14.98 -35.05
CA PHE A 624 20.77 -14.56 -33.98
C PHE A 624 21.51 -13.99 -32.79
N ALA A 625 20.95 -12.98 -32.13
CA ALA A 625 21.48 -12.40 -30.90
C ALA A 625 21.57 -13.45 -29.78
N GLY A 626 22.68 -13.47 -29.04
CA GLY A 626 22.96 -14.43 -27.96
C GLY A 626 23.58 -15.75 -28.39
N THR A 627 23.76 -15.96 -29.69
CA THR A 627 24.49 -17.12 -30.23
C THR A 627 26.00 -16.83 -30.26
N ILE A 628 26.80 -17.89 -30.27
CA ILE A 628 28.27 -17.79 -30.26
C ILE A 628 28.79 -18.15 -31.64
N VAL A 629 29.73 -17.36 -32.15
CA VAL A 629 30.41 -17.66 -33.41
C VAL A 629 31.51 -18.68 -33.14
N SER A 630 31.32 -19.94 -33.53
CA SER A 630 32.30 -21.01 -33.32
C SER A 630 33.48 -20.93 -34.28
N GLN A 631 33.23 -20.57 -35.53
CA GLN A 631 34.27 -20.42 -36.55
C GLN A 631 33.77 -19.52 -37.68
N VAL A 632 34.65 -18.70 -38.24
CA VAL A 632 34.38 -17.95 -39.48
C VAL A 632 35.34 -18.38 -40.59
N GLN A 633 34.88 -18.29 -41.82
CA GLN A 633 35.68 -18.52 -43.02
C GLN A 633 35.46 -17.36 -43.98
N SER A 634 36.50 -16.56 -44.21
CA SER A 634 36.49 -15.53 -45.25
C SER A 634 36.43 -16.20 -46.63
N VAL A 635 35.64 -15.63 -47.54
CA VAL A 635 35.62 -16.05 -48.94
C VAL A 635 36.28 -14.94 -49.71
N ALA A 636 37.51 -15.18 -50.19
CA ALA A 636 38.23 -14.22 -51.03
C ALA A 636 37.44 -13.94 -52.31
N LYS A 637 36.98 -12.70 -52.50
CA LYS A 637 36.52 -12.17 -53.79
C LYS A 637 37.45 -11.05 -54.26
N SER A 638 37.55 -10.95 -55.57
CA SER A 638 38.56 -10.27 -56.39
C SER A 638 38.94 -8.84 -56.00
N ALA A 639 40.26 -8.58 -56.15
CA ALA A 639 41.09 -7.38 -56.33
C ALA A 639 40.54 -5.93 -56.29
N ASP A 640 39.23 -5.66 -56.35
CA ASP A 640 38.69 -4.28 -56.53
C ASP A 640 37.59 -3.90 -55.52
N SER A 641 37.39 -4.73 -54.49
CA SER A 641 36.41 -4.50 -53.43
C SER A 641 37.09 -4.66 -52.07
N LEU A 642 37.11 -3.56 -51.30
CA LEU A 642 37.59 -3.39 -49.92
C LEU A 642 38.21 -4.63 -49.25
N GLU A 643 39.53 -4.58 -49.01
CA GLU A 643 40.33 -5.43 -48.10
C GLU A 643 39.64 -6.70 -47.56
N CYS A 644 39.57 -7.73 -48.40
CA CYS A 644 38.84 -8.97 -48.11
C CYS A 644 39.68 -10.00 -47.34
N ASP A 645 39.67 -9.91 -46.00
CA ASP A 645 39.83 -11.10 -45.13
C ASP A 645 38.79 -11.13 -43.98
N ARG A 646 37.77 -10.27 -44.04
CA ARG A 646 36.76 -10.12 -42.98
C ARG A 646 35.41 -10.71 -43.40
N VAL A 647 34.74 -11.34 -42.44
CA VAL A 647 33.37 -11.86 -42.61
C VAL A 647 32.39 -10.77 -42.18
N LEU A 648 31.44 -10.45 -43.05
CA LEU A 648 30.57 -9.27 -42.93
C LEU A 648 29.13 -9.67 -42.66
N ALA A 649 28.48 -9.03 -41.68
CA ALA A 649 27.06 -9.18 -41.43
C ALA A 649 26.35 -7.83 -41.30
N LEU A 650 25.14 -7.74 -41.85
CA LEU A 650 24.24 -6.60 -41.74
C LEU A 650 23.38 -6.70 -40.50
N VAL A 651 23.33 -5.66 -39.67
CA VAL A 651 22.42 -5.59 -38.53
C VAL A 651 20.98 -5.43 -39.02
N ARG A 652 20.10 -6.35 -38.65
CA ARG A 652 18.67 -6.31 -39.02
C ARG A 652 17.80 -5.81 -37.87
N ALA A 653 17.94 -6.42 -36.69
CA ALA A 653 17.11 -6.06 -35.54
C ALA A 653 17.97 -5.93 -34.28
N THR A 654 17.71 -4.87 -33.52
CA THR A 654 18.43 -4.54 -32.29
C THR A 654 17.48 -4.44 -31.09
N GLY A 655 18.05 -4.48 -29.88
CA GLY A 655 17.34 -4.29 -28.62
C GLY A 655 16.20 -5.30 -28.45
N THR A 656 15.01 -4.82 -28.08
CA THR A 656 13.82 -5.65 -27.84
C THR A 656 13.17 -6.23 -29.09
N MET A 657 13.58 -5.78 -30.28
CA MET A 657 13.05 -6.32 -31.55
C MET A 657 13.77 -7.61 -31.96
N SER A 658 15.01 -7.83 -31.48
CA SER A 658 15.74 -9.08 -31.69
C SER A 658 15.07 -10.28 -31.00
N ASP A 659 15.30 -11.51 -31.48
CA ASP A 659 14.71 -12.72 -30.92
C ASP A 659 15.06 -12.91 -29.43
N LYS A 660 16.34 -12.73 -29.08
CA LYS A 660 16.77 -12.72 -27.68
C LYS A 660 16.14 -11.58 -26.89
N GLY A 661 16.07 -10.38 -27.47
CA GLY A 661 15.47 -9.21 -26.83
C GLY A 661 14.00 -9.40 -26.51
N GLN A 662 13.25 -10.07 -27.39
CA GLN A 662 11.85 -10.43 -27.16
C GLN A 662 11.72 -11.42 -26.00
N LEU A 663 12.59 -12.45 -25.92
CA LEU A 663 12.61 -13.38 -24.79
C LEU A 663 12.94 -12.67 -23.48
N VAL A 664 13.99 -11.84 -23.47
CA VAL A 664 14.38 -11.06 -22.30
C VAL A 664 13.25 -10.11 -21.87
N ARG A 665 12.58 -9.43 -22.81
CA ARG A 665 11.41 -8.58 -22.55
C ARG A 665 10.28 -9.37 -21.90
N GLN A 666 9.98 -10.58 -22.37
CA GLN A 666 8.95 -11.45 -21.78
C GLN A 666 9.32 -11.93 -20.36
N ILE A 667 10.63 -12.12 -20.07
CA ILE A 667 11.13 -12.44 -18.72
C ILE A 667 11.03 -11.23 -17.78
N LEU A 668 11.34 -10.02 -18.26
CA LEU A 668 11.28 -8.78 -17.48
C LEU A 668 9.85 -8.32 -17.20
N PHE A 669 8.95 -8.50 -18.16
CA PHE A 669 7.56 -8.07 -18.08
C PHE A 669 6.62 -9.26 -18.33
N PRO A 670 6.65 -10.28 -17.45
CA PRO A 670 5.84 -11.46 -17.61
C PRO A 670 4.36 -11.10 -17.50
N SER A 671 3.51 -11.79 -18.27
CA SER A 671 2.07 -11.77 -18.02
C SER A 671 1.80 -12.38 -16.64
N PRO A 672 0.94 -11.78 -15.81
CA PRO A 672 0.61 -12.37 -14.51
C PRO A 672 -0.03 -13.75 -14.71
N ILE A 673 0.56 -14.75 -14.08
CA ILE A 673 0.03 -16.12 -14.01
C ILE A 673 -0.50 -16.28 -12.59
N THR A 674 -1.77 -16.65 -12.46
CA THR A 674 -2.37 -16.98 -11.17
C THR A 674 -2.22 -18.48 -10.93
N PHE A 675 -1.57 -18.85 -9.83
CA PHE A 675 -1.45 -20.25 -9.42
C PHE A 675 -2.70 -20.71 -8.66
N VAL A 676 -2.86 -22.03 -8.55
CA VAL A 676 -3.93 -22.65 -7.73
C VAL A 676 -3.89 -22.12 -6.29
N PHE A 677 -2.70 -21.86 -5.74
CA PHE A 677 -2.54 -21.31 -4.40
C PHE A 677 -3.14 -19.90 -4.26
N ASP A 678 -2.97 -19.00 -5.24
CA ASP A 678 -3.54 -17.64 -5.18
C ASP A 678 -5.07 -17.68 -5.24
N GLU A 679 -5.63 -18.60 -6.02
CA GLU A 679 -7.08 -18.83 -6.07
C GLU A 679 -7.59 -19.40 -4.74
N GLN A 680 -6.87 -20.35 -4.14
CA GLN A 680 -7.21 -20.90 -2.82
C GLN A 680 -7.10 -19.86 -1.71
N LEU A 681 -6.11 -18.96 -1.77
CA LEU A 681 -5.93 -17.89 -0.79
C LEU A 681 -7.13 -16.94 -0.77
N ARG A 682 -7.74 -16.63 -1.93
CA ARG A 682 -8.97 -15.83 -2.00
C ARG A 682 -10.13 -16.51 -1.26
N ILE A 683 -10.25 -17.83 -1.37
CA ILE A 683 -11.27 -18.61 -0.66
C ILE A 683 -11.02 -18.58 0.85
N VAL A 684 -9.76 -18.78 1.26
CA VAL A 684 -9.38 -18.74 2.68
C VAL A 684 -9.71 -17.37 3.26
N VAL A 685 -9.36 -16.28 2.58
CA VAL A 685 -9.71 -14.92 3.01
C VAL A 685 -11.23 -14.73 3.09
N ALA A 686 -12.00 -15.23 2.11
CA ALA A 686 -13.46 -15.16 2.15
C ALA A 686 -14.06 -15.90 3.36
N ILE A 687 -13.56 -17.11 3.66
CA ILE A 687 -13.96 -17.89 4.84
C ILE A 687 -13.61 -17.13 6.12
N LEU A 688 -12.40 -16.59 6.22
CA LEU A 688 -11.96 -15.84 7.39
C LEU A 688 -12.83 -14.58 7.60
N VAL A 689 -13.21 -13.88 6.54
CA VAL A 689 -14.15 -12.74 6.61
C VAL A 689 -15.52 -13.18 7.11
N LEU A 690 -16.06 -14.30 6.63
CA LEU A 690 -17.31 -14.85 7.14
C LEU A 690 -17.21 -15.23 8.62
N CYS A 691 -16.10 -15.83 9.04
CA CYS A 691 -15.82 -16.11 10.45
C CYS A 691 -15.75 -14.84 11.29
N ALA A 692 -15.09 -13.78 10.79
CA ALA A 692 -15.01 -12.51 11.51
C ALA A 692 -16.37 -11.82 11.64
N VAL A 693 -17.20 -11.85 10.59
CA VAL A 693 -18.59 -11.35 10.63
C VAL A 693 -19.43 -12.16 11.62
N PHE A 694 -19.27 -13.49 11.63
CA PHE A 694 -19.95 -14.36 12.59
C PHE A 694 -19.53 -14.06 14.03
N ILE A 695 -18.22 -13.92 14.31
CA ILE A 695 -17.69 -13.56 15.63
C ILE A 695 -18.20 -12.18 16.06
N MET A 696 -18.22 -11.21 15.14
CA MET A 696 -18.74 -9.87 15.42
C MET A 696 -20.24 -9.89 15.71
N GLY A 697 -21.03 -10.68 14.97
CA GLY A 697 -22.45 -10.89 15.25
C GLY A 697 -22.70 -11.59 16.59
N MET A 698 -21.88 -12.60 16.91
CA MET A 698 -21.92 -13.27 18.22
C MET A 698 -21.55 -12.32 19.35
N ALA A 699 -20.52 -11.48 19.17
CA ALA A 699 -20.13 -10.46 20.14
C ALA A 699 -21.28 -9.45 20.34
N ALA A 700 -21.93 -9.01 19.26
CA ALA A 700 -23.12 -8.14 19.36
C ALA A 700 -24.25 -8.79 20.15
N TYR A 701 -24.47 -10.10 19.96
CA TYR A 701 -25.49 -10.85 20.68
C TYR A 701 -25.15 -11.10 22.15
N LEU A 702 -23.88 -11.35 22.49
CA LEU A 702 -23.47 -11.61 23.87
C LEU A 702 -23.32 -10.32 24.69
N TYR A 703 -22.85 -9.24 24.07
CA TYR A 703 -22.58 -7.96 24.74
C TYR A 703 -23.69 -6.92 24.49
N GLN A 704 -24.96 -7.33 24.56
CA GLN A 704 -26.15 -6.51 24.28
C GLN A 704 -26.24 -5.17 25.05
N GLY A 705 -25.40 -4.94 26.06
CA GLY A 705 -25.33 -3.68 26.82
C GLY A 705 -24.18 -2.73 26.47
N SER A 706 -23.18 -3.12 25.66
CA SER A 706 -22.01 -2.26 25.40
C SER A 706 -21.52 -2.32 23.94
N PRO A 707 -21.86 -1.31 23.10
CA PRO A 707 -21.41 -1.28 21.70
C PRO A 707 -19.88 -1.22 21.57
N VAL A 708 -19.23 -0.67 22.59
CA VAL A 708 -17.78 -0.60 22.76
C VAL A 708 -17.12 -1.99 22.81
N ALA A 709 -17.66 -2.93 23.59
CA ALA A 709 -17.07 -4.27 23.70
C ALA A 709 -17.21 -5.04 22.39
N VAL A 710 -18.36 -4.89 21.73
CA VAL A 710 -18.62 -5.48 20.40
C VAL A 710 -17.58 -4.99 19.39
N ALA A 711 -17.32 -3.68 19.36
CA ALA A 711 -16.34 -3.09 18.47
C ALA A 711 -14.91 -3.53 18.79
N PHE A 712 -14.54 -3.64 20.07
CA PHE A 712 -13.24 -4.19 20.50
C PHE A 712 -13.05 -5.61 19.94
N TYR A 713 -13.89 -6.57 20.33
CA TYR A 713 -13.71 -7.96 19.89
C TYR A 713 -13.83 -8.13 18.37
N GLY A 714 -14.75 -7.40 17.73
CA GLY A 714 -14.90 -7.40 16.27
C GLY A 714 -13.65 -6.90 15.57
N LEU A 715 -13.04 -5.82 16.06
CA LEU A 715 -11.85 -5.23 15.45
C LEU A 715 -10.61 -6.12 15.60
N PHE A 716 -10.43 -6.79 16.74
CA PHE A 716 -9.36 -7.78 16.92
C PHE A 716 -9.57 -9.02 16.02
N ALA A 717 -10.81 -9.50 15.88
CA ALA A 717 -11.12 -10.59 14.96
C ALA A 717 -10.83 -10.20 13.49
N LEU A 718 -11.16 -8.96 13.10
CA LEU A 718 -10.80 -8.42 11.79
C LEU A 718 -9.28 -8.31 11.64
N ALA A 719 -8.55 -7.73 12.60
CA ALA A 719 -7.09 -7.59 12.53
C ALA A 719 -6.39 -8.92 12.20
N GLN A 720 -6.87 -10.03 12.80
CA GLN A 720 -6.30 -11.37 12.63
C GLN A 720 -6.65 -12.07 11.30
N LEU A 721 -7.53 -11.49 10.46
CA LEU A 721 -7.86 -12.03 9.12
C LEU A 721 -6.61 -12.27 8.27
N LEU A 722 -5.63 -11.40 8.39
CA LEU A 722 -4.39 -11.44 7.63
C LEU A 722 -3.23 -11.52 8.61
N SER A 723 -2.55 -12.68 8.68
CA SER A 723 -1.40 -12.84 9.57
C SER A 723 -0.18 -12.07 9.06
N PRO A 724 0.43 -11.16 9.84
CA PRO A 724 1.52 -10.30 9.37
C PRO A 724 2.73 -11.06 8.83
N LEU A 725 2.91 -12.30 9.30
CA LEU A 725 3.99 -13.20 8.91
C LEU A 725 3.76 -13.91 7.57
N LEU A 726 2.52 -13.95 7.05
CA LEU A 726 2.16 -14.73 5.87
C LEU A 726 3.03 -14.36 4.64
N PRO A 727 3.18 -13.08 4.24
CA PRO A 727 3.96 -12.75 3.05
C PRO A 727 5.45 -13.09 3.21
N ALA A 728 6.01 -12.90 4.40
CA ALA A 728 7.40 -13.24 4.67
C ALA A 728 7.61 -14.76 4.69
N ALA A 729 6.71 -15.52 5.31
CA ALA A 729 6.78 -16.98 5.33
C ALA A 729 6.74 -17.58 3.92
N LEU A 730 5.87 -17.06 3.03
CA LEU A 730 5.79 -17.49 1.64
C LEU A 730 7.09 -17.21 0.89
N VAL A 731 7.63 -15.98 1.00
CA VAL A 731 8.86 -15.58 0.29
C VAL A 731 10.09 -16.33 0.82
N VAL A 732 10.18 -16.54 2.14
CA VAL A 732 11.24 -17.35 2.75
C VAL A 732 11.15 -18.80 2.29
N GLY A 733 9.94 -19.38 2.26
CA GLY A 733 9.70 -20.73 1.74
C GLY A 733 10.17 -20.87 0.29
N GLN A 734 9.78 -19.94 -0.58
CA GLN A 734 10.21 -19.89 -1.98
C GLN A 734 11.73 -19.74 -2.10
N SER A 735 12.35 -18.86 -1.31
CA SER A 735 13.80 -18.66 -1.32
C SER A 735 14.56 -19.92 -0.90
N ILE A 736 14.08 -20.65 0.12
CA ILE A 736 14.69 -21.91 0.57
C ILE A 736 14.52 -22.99 -0.51
N ALA A 737 13.34 -23.09 -1.13
CA ALA A 737 13.10 -24.04 -2.21
C ALA A 737 14.00 -23.75 -3.42
N ALA A 738 14.10 -22.49 -3.85
CA ALA A 738 15.01 -22.05 -4.90
C ALA A 738 16.48 -22.35 -4.56
N ALA A 739 16.89 -22.14 -3.31
CA ALA A 739 18.25 -22.48 -2.86
C ALA A 739 18.53 -24.00 -2.92
N ARG A 740 17.54 -24.84 -2.60
CA ARG A 740 17.65 -26.30 -2.73
C ARG A 740 17.75 -26.73 -4.19
N LEU A 741 16.98 -26.11 -5.08
CA LEU A 741 17.04 -26.37 -6.53
C LEU A 741 18.40 -25.95 -7.11
N ARG A 742 18.94 -24.82 -6.65
CA ARG A 742 20.28 -24.36 -7.04
C ARG A 742 21.37 -25.37 -6.68
N LYS A 743 21.29 -26.04 -5.53
CA LYS A 743 22.22 -27.12 -5.15
C LYS A 743 22.16 -28.31 -6.12
N LYS A 744 21.07 -28.48 -6.86
CA LYS A 744 20.89 -29.49 -7.91
C LYS A 744 21.17 -28.95 -9.32
N HIS A 745 21.83 -27.80 -9.44
CA HIS A 745 22.07 -27.10 -10.71
C HIS A 745 20.79 -26.68 -11.46
N ILE A 746 19.64 -26.59 -10.77
CA ILE A 746 18.40 -26.07 -11.33
C ILE A 746 18.24 -24.62 -10.90
N TYR A 747 18.33 -23.69 -11.85
CA TYR A 747 18.26 -22.25 -11.59
C TYR A 747 16.86 -21.73 -11.84
N CYS A 748 16.15 -21.37 -10.77
CA CYS A 748 14.88 -20.66 -10.89
C CYS A 748 15.15 -19.18 -11.25
N VAL A 749 14.54 -18.72 -12.33
CA VAL A 749 14.56 -17.31 -12.76
C VAL A 749 13.43 -16.54 -12.08
N ASP A 750 12.28 -17.17 -11.87
CA ASP A 750 11.11 -16.59 -11.21
C ASP A 750 10.75 -17.39 -9.94
N PRO A 751 11.11 -16.88 -8.74
CA PRO A 751 10.83 -17.57 -7.47
C PRO A 751 9.35 -17.82 -7.20
N GLN A 752 8.44 -17.03 -7.80
CA GLN A 752 7.00 -17.20 -7.59
C GLN A 752 6.50 -18.50 -8.21
N ARG A 753 7.18 -19.00 -9.25
CA ARG A 753 6.82 -20.26 -9.95
C ARG A 753 7.29 -21.53 -9.27
N VAL A 754 8.08 -21.41 -8.19
CA VAL A 754 8.57 -22.57 -7.42
C VAL A 754 7.45 -23.20 -6.59
N MET A 755 6.33 -22.48 -6.42
CA MET A 755 5.24 -22.84 -5.51
C MET A 755 4.26 -23.86 -6.07
#